data_AF-A0A8B9HPE3-F1
#
_entry.id   AF-A0A8B9HPE3-F1
#
_cell.length_a   1.000
_cell.length_b   1.000
_cell.length_c   1.000
_cell.angle_alpha   90.00
_cell.angle_beta   90.00
_cell.angle_gamma   90.00
#
_symmetry.space_group_name_H-M   'P 1'
#
loop_
_entity.id
_entity.type
_entity.pdbx_description
1 polymer ?
#
loop_
_entity_poly.entity_id
_entity_poly.type
_entity_poly.pdbx_seq_one_letter_code
_entity_poly.pdbx_strand_id
1 'polypeptide(L)'
;MRQAVTATLSVWGERRFGYSTLKDSREALLDEGWLMPGLKEDSVIEEKELADSEKEQLEVVLGSAPSTPEDAQTQGDPGQPETDTLSSAHKCESPSGRRASVNVTGSEIGASHVRRGSLGALPVQRCSSLGSTAPQWVPDSQAPACMKCGSKFSFTRRRHHCRACGKVFCVVCCDLRFRLTHLGGKEGRVCVTCHSTLINSGYLKELLNSPCLEREEVVNSPKGSSAKPLPHKGLPPILTSTGVKGDYTVEEKRTESSLLEELEQGQTEPLVFVLNANLLAMVKIVSYVNRRCWCVMSKGMHAVGQPEVVVLLQCLPEEKRFPTDIFSHFIQIYWDAQTAGKLVNHLSHSVAARGFLGSKEHAGFLYMRPTFQSLDGLPLPPQPFLFGLLILRAEIPWAKAFPLRLMLRLGAEYRFYPCPLFSVRFREPLFGQINNSIMRILVDFRFYRYTLPVVTGLMVDLEARSTCITIPKSRHAELLKALNKSNERVLAMGACFNERADSHLICVQTADGQYQTQAISIHSQPRRVTGSCFFVFSGALKASSGYLAKSSIVEDGLMVQVTMETMLELRRALRDMRDFTLTCGKLQQSDRQEYVHIQWQDEEPRFNKGIISPIDGKSMESISCVKTHQRLEYRANGKVIRWTEVFFLQREEQSNGPNANANHNRLTERLARAFCLALCQSLSLLKEDGMTKLALRVTLDGQKFLAGSNGQALPLHYQDSLNQSLRAVVQSVSQRHGHAALQLELIFYILEDIS
;
A
#
# COMPACT_ATOMS: atom_id res chain seq x y z
N MET A 1 -19.57 23.06 -7.98
CA MET A 1 -18.10 23.22 -8.13
C MET A 1 -17.56 23.95 -6.90
N ARG A 2 -16.44 23.50 -6.30
CA ARG A 2 -15.81 24.15 -5.14
C ARG A 2 -14.30 24.28 -5.36
N GLN A 3 -13.81 25.50 -5.58
CA GLN A 3 -12.37 25.79 -5.59
C GLN A 3 -11.89 25.91 -4.15
N ALA A 4 -10.83 25.18 -3.79
CA ALA A 4 -10.23 25.29 -2.46
C ALA A 4 -9.34 26.52 -2.35
N VAL A 5 -9.37 27.19 -1.21
CA VAL A 5 -8.41 28.23 -0.86
C VAL A 5 -7.32 27.62 0.02
N THR A 6 -6.07 27.80 -0.38
CA THR A 6 -4.88 27.48 0.43
C THR A 6 -4.39 28.75 1.11
N ALA A 7 -4.15 28.71 2.42
CA ALA A 7 -3.68 29.87 3.18
C ALA A 7 -2.62 29.49 4.21
N THR A 8 -1.55 30.30 4.28
CA THR A 8 -0.58 30.29 5.37
C THR A 8 -1.28 30.62 6.69
N LEU A 9 -0.89 29.96 7.79
CA LEU A 9 -1.47 30.18 9.11
C LEU A 9 -0.81 31.38 9.84
N SER A 10 -0.87 32.56 9.22
CA SER A 10 -0.37 33.81 9.84
C SER A 10 -1.20 34.23 11.06
N VAL A 11 -2.52 34.01 11.01
CA VAL A 11 -3.48 34.36 12.08
C VAL A 11 -4.62 33.32 12.11
N TRP A 12 -5.11 32.99 13.32
CA TRP A 12 -6.30 32.16 13.53
C TRP A 12 -7.19 32.79 14.61
N GLY A 13 -7.86 33.90 14.25
CA GLY A 13 -8.49 34.79 15.22
C GLY A 13 -7.47 35.38 16.19
N GLU A 14 -7.83 35.49 17.48
CA GLU A 14 -6.90 35.90 18.54
C GLU A 14 -5.82 34.84 18.87
N ARG A 15 -5.99 33.60 18.37
CA ARG A 15 -5.21 32.44 18.82
C ARG A 15 -3.81 32.44 18.22
N ARG A 16 -2.82 32.76 19.05
CA ARG A 16 -1.41 32.43 18.78
C ARG A 16 -1.17 30.96 19.11
N PHE A 17 -1.38 30.06 18.14
CA PHE A 17 -0.83 28.71 18.25
C PHE A 17 0.68 28.79 18.50
N GLY A 18 1.16 28.01 19.47
CA GLY A 18 2.59 27.84 19.67
C GLY A 18 3.17 27.08 18.49
N TYR A 19 3.85 27.78 17.58
CA TYR A 19 4.77 27.16 16.64
C TYR A 19 6.01 26.69 17.41
N SER A 20 5.99 25.44 17.88
CA SER A 20 7.21 24.77 18.30
C SER A 20 8.08 24.58 17.06
N THR A 21 9.35 24.96 17.13
CA THR A 21 10.26 24.67 16.03
C THR A 21 10.40 23.15 15.90
N LEU A 22 10.79 22.68 14.72
CA LEU A 22 11.02 21.25 14.51
C LEU A 22 12.19 20.74 15.37
N LYS A 23 13.08 21.63 15.81
CA LYS A 23 14.10 21.38 16.84
C LYS A 23 13.46 21.15 18.21
N ASP A 24 12.66 22.08 18.73
CA ASP A 24 11.99 21.93 20.05
C ASP A 24 11.13 20.65 20.11
N SER A 25 10.42 20.39 19.00
CA SER A 25 9.53 19.23 18.84
C SER A 25 10.33 17.91 18.80
N ARG A 26 11.53 17.93 18.20
CA ARG A 26 12.45 16.80 18.15
C ARG A 26 13.16 16.58 19.48
N GLU A 27 13.59 17.64 20.17
CA GLU A 27 14.21 17.55 21.50
C GLU A 27 13.20 16.99 22.52
N ALA A 28 11.96 17.49 22.55
CA ALA A 28 10.87 16.98 23.40
C ALA A 28 10.34 15.56 23.02
N LEU A 29 10.97 14.90 22.06
CA LEU A 29 10.78 13.47 21.74
C LEU A 29 12.07 12.66 21.93
N LEU A 30 13.26 13.23 21.71
CA LEU A 30 14.55 12.53 21.81
C LEU A 30 15.19 12.56 23.21
N ASP A 31 15.01 13.64 23.99
CA ASP A 31 15.53 13.81 25.38
C ASP A 31 15.01 12.70 26.33
N GLU A 32 13.92 12.02 25.92
CA GLU A 32 13.18 11.02 26.69
C GLU A 32 13.45 9.56 26.26
N GLY A 33 14.50 9.32 25.46
CA GLY A 33 14.98 7.97 25.13
C GLY A 33 14.19 7.26 24.02
N TRP A 34 14.02 7.91 22.87
CA TRP A 34 13.22 7.37 21.75
C TRP A 34 13.90 6.23 20.99
N LEU A 35 13.93 5.04 21.58
CA LEU A 35 14.22 3.78 20.89
C LEU A 35 13.07 2.80 21.14
N MET A 36 12.16 2.66 20.17
CA MET A 36 11.21 1.54 20.18
C MET A 36 12.00 0.21 20.16
N PRO A 37 11.56 -0.85 20.88
CA PRO A 37 12.42 -2.00 21.17
C PRO A 37 13.03 -2.64 19.91
N GLY A 38 14.36 -2.58 19.79
CA GLY A 38 15.11 -3.15 18.64
C GLY A 38 16.13 -2.23 17.96
N LEU A 39 16.45 -1.06 18.54
CA LEU A 39 17.60 -0.24 18.14
C LEU A 39 18.74 -0.37 19.17
N LYS A 40 19.98 -0.27 18.69
CA LYS A 40 21.20 -0.12 19.50
C LYS A 40 21.96 1.13 19.08
N GLU A 41 22.71 1.71 20.01
CA GLU A 41 23.42 2.98 19.87
C GLU A 41 24.42 3.00 18.70
N ASP A 42 24.97 1.83 18.33
CA ASP A 42 25.82 1.60 17.14
C ASP A 42 25.36 2.37 15.89
N SER A 43 24.03 2.45 15.68
CA SER A 43 23.43 3.07 14.49
C SER A 43 23.46 4.60 14.43
N VAL A 44 23.70 5.28 15.56
CA VAL A 44 23.83 6.76 15.60
C VAL A 44 25.27 7.19 15.33
N ILE A 45 26.24 6.34 15.68
CA ILE A 45 27.67 6.57 15.42
C ILE A 45 27.95 6.42 13.92
N GLU A 46 27.40 5.39 13.26
CA GLU A 46 27.54 5.18 11.80
C GLU A 46 26.98 6.35 10.96
N GLU A 47 25.92 7.07 11.41
CA GLU A 47 25.44 8.28 10.70
C GLU A 47 26.38 9.49 10.87
N LYS A 48 27.10 9.60 11.99
CA LYS A 48 28.07 10.69 12.20
C LYS A 48 29.36 10.46 11.40
N GLU A 49 29.92 9.25 11.44
CA GLU A 49 31.12 8.92 10.66
C GLU A 49 30.90 9.07 9.15
N LEU A 50 29.69 8.77 8.64
CA LEU A 50 29.36 9.05 7.24
C LEU A 50 29.35 10.55 6.94
N ALA A 51 28.67 11.36 7.76
CA ALA A 51 28.52 12.80 7.53
C ALA A 51 29.87 13.54 7.57
N ASP A 52 30.78 13.16 8.48
CA ASP A 52 32.13 13.70 8.52
C ASP A 52 32.93 13.26 7.27
N SER A 53 32.79 12.01 6.80
CA SER A 53 33.47 11.51 5.58
C SER A 53 32.94 12.08 4.26
N GLU A 54 31.66 12.45 4.17
CA GLU A 54 31.09 13.16 3.01
C GLU A 54 31.61 14.61 2.96
N LYS A 55 31.91 15.20 4.12
CA LYS A 55 32.45 16.55 4.23
C LYS A 55 33.90 16.65 3.72
N GLU A 56 34.77 15.72 4.13
CA GLU A 56 36.14 15.60 3.58
C GLU A 56 36.12 15.40 2.05
N GLN A 57 35.18 14.62 1.53
CA GLN A 57 35.04 14.40 0.08
C GLN A 57 34.56 15.62 -0.70
N LEU A 58 33.83 16.57 -0.08
CA LEU A 58 33.42 17.81 -0.73
C LEU A 58 34.54 18.86 -0.76
N GLU A 59 35.37 18.96 0.29
CA GLU A 59 36.48 19.91 0.33
C GLU A 59 37.58 19.56 -0.69
N VAL A 60 37.81 18.26 -0.95
CA VAL A 60 38.74 17.77 -1.99
C VAL A 60 38.30 18.12 -3.43
N VAL A 61 37.00 18.39 -3.66
CA VAL A 61 36.43 18.57 -5.02
C VAL A 61 36.46 20.03 -5.51
N LEU A 62 36.65 21.02 -4.61
CA LEU A 62 36.60 22.45 -4.97
C LEU A 62 37.97 23.16 -5.05
N GLY A 63 39.07 22.45 -4.78
CA GLY A 63 40.41 23.03 -4.67
C GLY A 63 41.32 22.87 -5.88
N SER A 64 41.02 23.47 -7.05
CA SER A 64 42.06 23.79 -8.06
C SER A 64 41.61 24.67 -9.24
N ALA A 65 42.17 25.88 -9.33
CA ALA A 65 42.33 26.66 -10.57
C ALA A 65 43.59 27.55 -10.44
N PRO A 66 44.42 27.75 -11.49
CA PRO A 66 45.75 28.35 -11.34
C PRO A 66 45.82 29.85 -11.65
N SER A 67 46.78 30.52 -11.02
CA SER A 67 47.37 31.79 -11.49
C SER A 67 48.88 31.77 -11.18
N THR A 68 49.66 32.48 -11.98
CA THR A 68 51.14 32.38 -12.03
C THR A 68 51.82 33.59 -11.34
N PRO A 69 53.14 33.85 -11.41
CA PRO A 69 53.93 33.92 -10.17
C PRO A 69 54.63 35.27 -9.93
N GLU A 70 55.15 35.49 -8.71
CA GLU A 70 56.34 36.33 -8.51
C GLU A 70 57.04 36.07 -7.15
N ASP A 71 58.36 36.10 -7.19
CA ASP A 71 59.38 36.40 -6.16
C ASP A 71 59.40 35.78 -4.73
N ALA A 72 60.40 34.87 -4.58
CA ALA A 72 61.61 35.05 -3.75
C ALA A 72 61.67 34.59 -2.26
N GLN A 73 62.57 33.60 -2.05
CA GLN A 73 63.43 33.39 -0.85
C GLN A 73 62.72 32.91 0.45
N THR A 74 63.29 32.06 1.34
CA THR A 74 64.66 31.51 1.47
C THR A 74 64.66 30.13 2.15
N GLN A 75 65.78 29.38 2.05
CA GLN A 75 66.35 28.32 2.94
C GLN A 75 65.50 27.69 4.08
N GLY A 76 65.56 26.37 4.34
CA GLY A 76 66.38 25.31 3.72
C GLY A 76 66.28 23.94 4.42
N ASP A 77 66.93 22.93 3.83
CA ASP A 77 67.12 21.53 4.28
C ASP A 77 68.43 21.42 5.16
N PRO A 78 68.93 20.26 5.67
CA PRO A 78 68.50 18.85 5.53
C PRO A 78 68.48 17.99 6.82
N GLY A 79 68.09 16.70 6.72
CA GLY A 79 68.17 15.77 7.87
C GLY A 79 67.71 14.30 7.69
N GLN A 80 68.25 13.55 6.73
CA GLN A 80 68.33 12.06 6.77
C GLN A 80 69.77 11.64 7.19
N PRO A 81 70.10 10.39 7.63
CA PRO A 81 69.62 9.10 7.07
C PRO A 81 69.49 7.88 8.05
N GLU A 82 69.13 6.71 7.50
CA GLU A 82 69.65 5.32 7.76
C GLU A 82 69.78 4.73 9.21
N THR A 83 69.88 3.41 9.50
CA THR A 83 69.99 2.13 8.75
C THR A 83 69.53 0.91 9.63
N ASP A 84 69.44 -0.30 9.02
CA ASP A 84 69.77 -1.64 9.60
C ASP A 84 69.04 -2.27 10.83
N THR A 85 69.22 -3.56 11.18
CA THR A 85 68.90 -4.83 10.46
C THR A 85 68.75 -6.05 11.42
N LEU A 86 68.15 -7.15 10.92
CA LEU A 86 68.46 -8.60 11.16
C LEU A 86 68.07 -9.40 12.44
N SER A 87 67.73 -10.68 12.18
CA SER A 87 67.78 -11.89 13.05
C SER A 87 66.67 -12.07 14.12
N SER A 88 66.32 -13.26 14.68
CA SER A 88 66.78 -14.67 14.57
C SER A 88 65.60 -15.60 15.03
N ALA A 89 65.01 -16.53 14.25
CA ALA A 89 65.38 -17.92 13.90
C ALA A 89 64.82 -19.05 14.83
N HIS A 90 65.07 -20.33 14.46
CA HIS A 90 64.53 -21.65 14.93
C HIS A 90 63.23 -22.13 14.21
N LYS A 91 63.14 -23.25 13.46
CA LYS A 91 63.54 -24.70 13.60
C LYS A 91 62.69 -25.51 14.62
N CYS A 92 62.21 -26.75 14.33
CA CYS A 92 62.16 -27.54 13.08
C CYS A 92 61.18 -28.75 13.20
N GLU A 93 61.22 -29.64 12.19
CA GLU A 93 60.80 -31.07 12.16
C GLU A 93 59.37 -31.48 11.73
N SER A 94 59.33 -32.67 11.13
CA SER A 94 58.18 -33.47 10.64
C SER A 94 58.71 -34.90 10.38
N PRO A 95 57.85 -35.91 10.09
CA PRO A 95 58.01 -36.55 8.77
C PRO A 95 56.77 -37.23 8.14
N SER A 96 56.66 -37.09 6.81
CA SER A 96 56.21 -38.08 5.79
C SER A 96 54.83 -38.79 5.87
N GLY A 97 54.15 -39.07 4.75
CA GLY A 97 54.42 -38.67 3.36
C GLY A 97 53.88 -39.65 2.29
N ARG A 98 54.28 -39.44 1.02
CA ARG A 98 53.88 -40.18 -0.22
C ARG A 98 52.41 -39.93 -0.64
N ARG A 99 52.03 -39.87 -1.93
CA ARG A 99 52.70 -39.86 -3.27
C ARG A 99 51.68 -39.19 -4.24
N ALA A 100 51.98 -38.70 -5.45
CA ALA A 100 53.19 -38.57 -6.26
C ALA A 100 53.06 -37.34 -7.20
N SER A 101 54.12 -36.97 -7.93
CA SER A 101 54.14 -35.81 -8.85
C SER A 101 55.06 -36.00 -10.06
N VAL A 102 54.64 -35.54 -11.23
CA VAL A 102 55.42 -35.36 -12.48
C VAL A 102 54.77 -34.12 -13.17
N ASN A 103 55.43 -33.00 -13.53
CA ASN A 103 56.66 -32.71 -14.31
C ASN A 103 56.43 -32.93 -15.84
N VAL A 104 56.99 -32.16 -16.80
CA VAL A 104 57.93 -31.01 -16.73
C VAL A 104 57.86 -30.07 -17.97
N THR A 105 58.53 -28.92 -17.87
CA THR A 105 58.74 -27.74 -18.77
C THR A 105 58.83 -27.85 -20.30
N GLY A 106 58.67 -26.70 -20.99
CA GLY A 106 59.27 -26.40 -22.31
C GLY A 106 59.30 -24.88 -22.67
N SER A 107 60.51 -24.33 -22.89
CA SER A 107 60.85 -22.94 -23.29
C SER A 107 60.21 -22.48 -24.64
N GLU A 108 59.81 -21.22 -24.88
CA GLU A 108 60.59 -19.96 -25.16
C GLU A 108 61.42 -20.06 -26.46
N ILE A 109 61.67 -19.03 -27.30
CA ILE A 109 61.71 -17.53 -27.22
C ILE A 109 61.10 -16.97 -28.56
N GLY A 110 60.60 -15.73 -28.78
CA GLY A 110 60.41 -14.52 -27.96
C GLY A 110 60.83 -13.23 -28.74
N ALA A 111 59.90 -12.29 -29.03
CA ALA A 111 60.17 -11.02 -29.75
C ALA A 111 59.16 -9.89 -29.40
N SER A 112 59.46 -8.62 -29.73
CA SER A 112 58.88 -7.43 -29.08
C SER A 112 57.81 -6.64 -29.85
N HIS A 113 56.77 -6.18 -29.14
CA HIS A 113 56.13 -4.89 -29.43
C HIS A 113 55.39 -4.27 -28.22
N VAL A 114 55.18 -2.96 -28.27
CA VAL A 114 54.76 -2.10 -27.13
C VAL A 114 53.26 -2.23 -26.81
N ARG A 115 52.90 -2.12 -25.52
CA ARG A 115 51.51 -1.87 -25.06
C ARG A 115 51.45 -0.85 -23.93
N ARG A 116 50.43 0.01 -23.95
CA ARG A 116 49.94 0.84 -22.82
C ARG A 116 48.51 0.42 -22.46
N GLY A 117 47.98 0.89 -21.32
CA GLY A 117 46.67 0.46 -20.75
C GLY A 117 45.46 0.60 -21.70
N SER A 118 44.41 -0.22 -21.59
CA SER A 118 43.50 -0.40 -20.43
C SER A 118 42.63 0.85 -20.22
N LEU A 119 41.29 0.78 -20.08
CA LEU A 119 40.46 -0.27 -19.46
C LEU A 119 39.37 -0.83 -20.38
N GLY A 120 39.06 -2.12 -20.27
CA GLY A 120 37.93 -2.79 -20.93
C GLY A 120 36.92 -3.35 -19.91
N ALA A 121 35.63 -3.28 -20.23
CA ALA A 121 34.56 -3.72 -19.32
C ALA A 121 34.45 -5.26 -19.21
N LEU A 122 34.17 -5.75 -18.00
CA LEU A 122 33.88 -7.18 -17.76
C LEU A 122 32.41 -7.53 -18.06
N PRO A 123 32.08 -8.75 -18.51
CA PRO A 123 30.76 -9.07 -19.05
C PRO A 123 29.67 -9.23 -17.97
N VAL A 124 28.48 -8.66 -18.21
CA VAL A 124 27.29 -8.93 -17.40
C VAL A 124 26.71 -10.30 -17.78
N GLN A 125 27.16 -11.36 -17.11
CA GLN A 125 26.58 -12.70 -17.27
C GLN A 125 25.11 -12.74 -16.84
N ARG A 126 24.21 -13.05 -17.78
CA ARG A 126 22.79 -13.33 -17.51
C ARG A 126 22.67 -14.65 -16.73
N CYS A 127 22.34 -14.59 -15.44
CA CYS A 127 22.18 -15.78 -14.61
C CYS A 127 20.74 -16.34 -14.71
N SER A 128 20.55 -17.33 -15.60
CA SER A 128 19.29 -18.09 -15.75
C SER A 128 19.30 -19.45 -15.03
N SER A 129 20.42 -19.83 -14.40
CA SER A 129 20.62 -21.12 -13.72
C SER A 129 20.70 -21.05 -12.18
N LEU A 130 20.29 -19.92 -11.59
CA LEU A 130 20.43 -19.62 -10.16
C LEU A 130 19.88 -20.77 -9.29
N GLY A 131 20.71 -21.33 -8.41
CA GLY A 131 20.35 -22.46 -7.55
C GLY A 131 20.22 -23.83 -8.23
N SER A 132 20.02 -23.88 -9.55
CA SER A 132 20.04 -25.14 -10.32
C SER A 132 21.44 -25.66 -10.61
N THR A 133 22.45 -24.78 -10.67
CA THR A 133 23.88 -25.13 -10.75
C THR A 133 24.62 -24.64 -9.50
N ALA A 134 25.71 -25.33 -9.12
CA ALA A 134 26.58 -24.88 -8.03
C ALA A 134 27.35 -23.61 -8.46
N PRO A 135 27.31 -22.51 -7.70
CA PRO A 135 28.04 -21.29 -8.04
C PRO A 135 29.51 -21.40 -7.67
N GLN A 136 30.39 -20.74 -8.43
CA GLN A 136 31.76 -20.48 -7.97
C GLN A 136 31.72 -19.56 -6.75
N TRP A 137 32.32 -19.99 -5.64
CA TRP A 137 32.40 -19.16 -4.43
C TRP A 137 33.47 -18.08 -4.57
N VAL A 138 33.17 -16.87 -4.09
CA VAL A 138 34.17 -15.79 -4.04
C VAL A 138 35.10 -16.06 -2.84
N PRO A 139 36.44 -16.07 -3.02
CA PRO A 139 37.39 -16.24 -1.93
C PRO A 139 37.25 -15.17 -0.85
N ASP A 140 37.47 -15.53 0.41
CA ASP A 140 37.34 -14.62 1.55
C ASP A 140 38.32 -13.43 1.50
N SER A 141 39.48 -13.61 0.86
CA SER A 141 40.45 -12.54 0.55
C SER A 141 39.92 -11.50 -0.43
N GLN A 142 39.00 -11.88 -1.32
CA GLN A 142 38.27 -10.99 -2.23
C GLN A 142 36.97 -10.45 -1.60
N ALA A 143 36.73 -10.72 -0.32
CA ALA A 143 35.56 -10.29 0.45
C ALA A 143 35.97 -9.61 1.78
N PRO A 144 36.52 -8.39 1.75
CA PRO A 144 36.79 -7.61 2.96
C PRO A 144 35.50 -7.14 3.67
N ALA A 145 34.40 -7.02 2.91
CA ALA A 145 33.10 -6.54 3.40
C ALA A 145 31.92 -7.33 2.80
N CYS A 146 30.76 -7.24 3.45
CA CYS A 146 29.54 -7.90 3.03
C CYS A 146 29.06 -7.41 1.65
N MET A 147 28.95 -8.31 0.68
CA MET A 147 28.58 -8.03 -0.73
C MET A 147 27.09 -7.66 -0.94
N LYS A 148 26.41 -7.18 0.11
CA LYS A 148 25.10 -6.51 0.03
C LYS A 148 25.06 -5.19 0.81
N CYS A 149 25.59 -5.15 2.04
CA CYS A 149 25.43 -4.01 2.95
C CYS A 149 26.72 -3.23 3.25
N GLY A 150 27.84 -3.52 2.58
CA GLY A 150 29.10 -2.77 2.71
C GLY A 150 29.84 -2.93 4.05
N SER A 151 29.21 -3.48 5.08
CA SER A 151 29.80 -3.66 6.41
C SER A 151 31.05 -4.56 6.36
N LYS A 152 32.20 -4.03 6.79
CA LYS A 152 33.47 -4.75 6.94
C LYS A 152 33.30 -5.98 7.85
N PHE A 153 33.94 -7.10 7.51
CA PHE A 153 33.95 -8.32 8.33
C PHE A 153 34.95 -8.22 9.50
N SER A 154 34.70 -8.95 10.58
CA SER A 154 35.53 -8.97 11.80
C SER A 154 35.46 -10.33 12.51
N PHE A 155 36.18 -10.51 13.62
CA PHE A 155 36.10 -11.72 14.44
C PHE A 155 34.67 -12.03 14.94
N THR A 156 33.89 -10.99 15.24
CA THR A 156 32.48 -11.09 15.63
C THR A 156 31.55 -11.15 14.40
N ARG A 157 31.79 -10.31 13.39
CA ARG A 157 31.01 -10.28 12.14
C ARG A 157 31.63 -11.22 11.10
N ARG A 158 31.33 -12.52 11.23
CA ARG A 158 31.85 -13.60 10.37
C ARG A 158 31.29 -13.58 8.93
N ARG A 159 31.98 -14.30 8.03
CA ARG A 159 31.67 -14.46 6.60
C ARG A 159 30.72 -15.64 6.34
N HIS A 160 29.78 -15.47 5.40
CA HIS A 160 28.83 -16.51 5.00
C HIS A 160 28.56 -16.50 3.49
N HIS A 161 28.95 -17.56 2.79
CA HIS A 161 28.68 -17.73 1.35
C HIS A 161 27.23 -18.13 1.07
N CYS A 162 26.62 -17.46 0.09
CA CYS A 162 25.33 -17.85 -0.48
C CYS A 162 25.51 -19.08 -1.37
N ARG A 163 24.84 -20.20 -1.05
CA ARG A 163 24.91 -21.43 -1.86
C ARG A 163 24.28 -21.29 -3.25
N ALA A 164 23.51 -20.23 -3.53
CA ALA A 164 22.91 -19.99 -4.84
C ALA A 164 23.72 -19.05 -5.76
N CYS A 165 24.60 -18.19 -5.22
CA CYS A 165 25.38 -17.24 -6.04
C CYS A 165 26.85 -17.05 -5.64
N GLY A 166 27.37 -17.82 -4.68
CA GLY A 166 28.79 -17.87 -4.32
C GLY A 166 29.36 -16.64 -3.59
N LYS A 167 28.67 -15.50 -3.63
CA LYS A 167 29.05 -14.24 -2.95
C LYS A 167 29.01 -14.36 -1.43
N VAL A 168 29.79 -13.51 -0.76
CA VAL A 168 30.04 -13.52 0.69
C VAL A 168 29.26 -12.41 1.40
N PHE A 169 28.59 -12.76 2.50
CA PHE A 169 27.69 -11.87 3.23
C PHE A 169 27.85 -11.98 4.74
N CYS A 170 27.39 -10.98 5.49
CA CYS A 170 27.14 -11.11 6.93
C CYS A 170 25.87 -11.93 7.20
N VAL A 171 25.69 -12.42 8.43
CA VAL A 171 24.55 -13.28 8.81
C VAL A 171 23.20 -12.66 8.40
N VAL A 172 22.95 -11.39 8.75
CA VAL A 172 21.70 -10.66 8.45
C VAL A 172 21.36 -10.62 6.94
N CYS A 173 22.38 -10.60 6.07
CA CYS A 173 22.17 -10.58 4.62
C CYS A 173 22.02 -11.98 4.00
N CYS A 174 22.23 -13.05 4.78
CA CYS A 174 22.35 -14.42 4.29
C CYS A 174 21.95 -15.47 5.35
N ASP A 175 20.86 -15.23 6.08
CA ASP A 175 20.32 -16.18 7.07
C ASP A 175 19.15 -17.04 6.57
N LEU A 176 18.61 -16.71 5.39
CA LEU A 176 17.53 -17.47 4.79
C LEU A 176 18.05 -18.78 4.18
N ARG A 177 17.16 -19.76 4.05
CA ARG A 177 17.42 -21.06 3.42
C ARG A 177 16.47 -21.29 2.26
N PHE A 178 16.93 -22.03 1.25
CA PHE A 178 16.10 -22.44 0.12
C PHE A 178 16.56 -23.80 -0.40
N ARG A 179 15.65 -24.61 -0.98
CA ARG A 179 16.00 -25.91 -1.56
C ARG A 179 16.68 -25.72 -2.92
N LEU A 180 17.92 -26.16 -3.06
CA LEU A 180 18.72 -25.93 -4.28
C LEU A 180 18.89 -27.23 -5.06
N THR A 181 18.63 -27.21 -6.38
CA THR A 181 18.64 -28.42 -7.22
C THR A 181 20.02 -29.08 -7.22
N HIS A 182 21.10 -28.29 -7.29
CA HIS A 182 22.48 -28.81 -7.24
C HIS A 182 22.90 -29.38 -5.87
N LEU A 183 22.08 -29.22 -4.82
CA LEU A 183 22.26 -29.87 -3.52
C LEU A 183 21.36 -31.10 -3.36
N GLY A 184 20.83 -31.65 -4.45
CA GLY A 184 19.87 -32.76 -4.43
C GLY A 184 18.54 -32.38 -3.77
N GLY A 185 18.09 -31.13 -3.94
CA GLY A 185 16.87 -30.62 -3.32
C GLY A 185 16.98 -30.31 -1.82
N LYS A 186 18.17 -30.44 -1.22
CA LYS A 186 18.43 -30.07 0.18
C LYS A 186 18.50 -28.55 0.35
N GLU A 187 18.29 -28.08 1.58
CA GLU A 187 18.37 -26.66 1.92
C GLU A 187 19.81 -26.12 1.91
N GLY A 188 20.04 -25.07 1.13
CA GLY A 188 21.24 -24.25 1.18
C GLY A 188 20.95 -22.89 1.82
N ARG A 189 21.88 -22.39 2.64
CA ARG A 189 21.90 -20.98 3.09
C ARG A 189 22.03 -20.05 1.88
N VAL A 190 21.13 -19.09 1.71
CA VAL A 190 21.09 -18.16 0.58
C VAL A 190 21.01 -16.71 1.04
N CYS A 191 21.60 -15.80 0.25
CA CYS A 191 21.41 -14.38 0.50
C CYS A 191 19.99 -13.96 0.19
N VAL A 192 19.51 -12.92 0.87
CA VAL A 192 18.12 -12.45 0.78
C VAL A 192 17.70 -12.13 -0.66
N THR A 193 18.61 -11.62 -1.50
CA THR A 193 18.36 -11.36 -2.93
C THR A 193 18.13 -12.66 -3.72
N CYS A 194 18.94 -13.69 -3.48
CA CYS A 194 18.75 -15.00 -4.12
C CYS A 194 17.48 -15.69 -3.62
N HIS A 195 17.16 -15.59 -2.33
CA HIS A 195 15.93 -16.15 -1.77
C HIS A 195 14.68 -15.59 -2.47
N SER A 196 14.57 -14.26 -2.60
CA SER A 196 13.47 -13.61 -3.33
C SER A 196 13.42 -14.02 -4.81
N THR A 197 14.58 -14.11 -5.47
CA THR A 197 14.66 -14.52 -6.89
C THR A 197 14.23 -15.98 -7.07
N LEU A 198 14.64 -16.86 -6.17
CA LEU A 198 14.35 -18.30 -6.21
C LEU A 198 12.87 -18.58 -5.96
N ILE A 199 12.24 -17.92 -4.98
CA ILE A 199 10.77 -17.99 -4.76
C ILE A 199 10.03 -17.61 -6.04
N ASN A 200 10.35 -16.45 -6.62
CA ASN A 200 9.68 -15.97 -7.83
C ASN A 200 9.90 -16.91 -9.04
N SER A 201 11.05 -17.60 -9.10
CA SER A 201 11.34 -18.60 -10.14
C SER A 201 10.67 -19.95 -9.92
N GLY A 202 10.39 -20.34 -8.67
CA GLY A 202 9.65 -21.55 -8.33
C GLY A 202 8.18 -21.44 -8.75
N TYR A 203 7.56 -20.31 -8.44
CA TYR A 203 6.18 -19.97 -8.83
C TYR A 203 5.95 -20.09 -10.35
N LEU A 204 6.94 -19.66 -11.16
CA LEU A 204 6.91 -19.78 -12.62
C LEU A 204 7.15 -21.22 -13.14
N LYS A 205 7.73 -22.12 -12.34
CA LYS A 205 7.88 -23.54 -12.71
C LYS A 205 6.66 -24.37 -12.33
N GLU A 206 6.01 -24.09 -11.21
CA GLU A 206 4.73 -24.71 -10.85
C GLU A 206 3.64 -24.36 -11.88
N LEU A 207 3.64 -23.12 -12.39
CA LEU A 207 2.79 -22.68 -13.50
C LEU A 207 3.06 -23.36 -14.87
N LEU A 208 4.16 -24.11 -15.02
CA LEU A 208 4.54 -24.76 -16.29
C LEU A 208 4.52 -26.29 -16.25
N ASN A 209 4.46 -26.92 -15.06
CA ASN A 209 4.71 -28.35 -14.89
C ASN A 209 3.57 -29.14 -14.20
N SER A 210 2.40 -28.55 -13.91
CA SER A 210 1.25 -29.29 -13.38
C SER A 210 0.64 -30.23 -14.45
N PRO A 211 0.61 -31.56 -14.23
CA PRO A 211 0.08 -32.51 -15.20
C PRO A 211 -1.39 -32.86 -14.92
N CYS A 212 -2.30 -32.48 -15.82
CA CYS A 212 -3.70 -32.93 -15.83
C CYS A 212 -4.14 -33.35 -17.24
N LEU A 213 -3.46 -34.36 -17.80
CA LEU A 213 -3.90 -35.09 -18.98
C LEU A 213 -3.48 -36.57 -18.87
N GLU A 214 -4.45 -37.42 -18.57
CA GLU A 214 -4.51 -38.79 -19.12
C GLU A 214 -5.73 -38.86 -20.06
N ARG A 215 -5.73 -39.81 -20.99
CA ARG A 215 -6.59 -39.77 -22.19
C ARG A 215 -7.80 -40.69 -22.10
N GLU A 216 -8.93 -40.21 -22.64
CA GLU A 216 -9.86 -41.01 -23.45
C GLU A 216 -10.29 -40.17 -24.68
N GLU A 217 -10.70 -40.80 -25.78
CA GLU A 217 -10.96 -40.17 -27.10
C GLU A 217 -12.15 -40.90 -27.77
N VAL A 218 -13.02 -40.31 -28.62
CA VAL A 218 -12.96 -39.00 -29.34
C VAL A 218 -14.12 -38.06 -28.86
N VAL A 219 -15.05 -37.41 -29.59
CA VAL A 219 -15.48 -37.25 -31.00
C VAL A 219 -15.83 -35.75 -31.28
N ASN A 220 -15.32 -35.22 -32.41
CA ASN A 220 -15.70 -34.02 -33.18
C ASN A 220 -16.53 -32.85 -32.59
N SER A 221 -15.87 -31.67 -32.55
CA SER A 221 -16.35 -30.34 -33.02
C SER A 221 -17.41 -29.53 -32.23
N PRO A 222 -17.46 -28.18 -32.38
CA PRO A 222 -16.46 -27.22 -32.88
C PRO A 222 -15.93 -26.27 -31.77
N LYS A 223 -15.05 -25.32 -32.13
CA LYS A 223 -14.22 -24.55 -31.16
C LYS A 223 -14.84 -23.21 -30.72
N GLY A 224 -14.93 -22.98 -29.40
CA GLY A 224 -14.89 -21.65 -28.79
C GLY A 224 -13.47 -21.31 -28.31
N SER A 225 -13.02 -20.05 -28.45
CA SER A 225 -11.63 -19.69 -28.10
C SER A 225 -11.48 -19.32 -26.63
N SER A 226 -10.68 -20.09 -25.89
CA SER A 226 -10.23 -19.70 -24.54
C SER A 226 -9.15 -18.59 -24.58
N ALA A 227 -8.82 -18.06 -23.41
CA ALA A 227 -8.12 -16.80 -23.22
C ALA A 227 -6.69 -16.75 -23.79
N LYS A 228 -6.32 -15.56 -24.29
CA LYS A 228 -4.93 -15.14 -24.51
C LYS A 228 -4.62 -13.93 -23.63
N PRO A 229 -3.40 -13.78 -23.11
CA PRO A 229 -2.93 -12.50 -22.56
C PRO A 229 -3.06 -11.38 -23.60
N LEU A 230 -3.17 -10.12 -23.14
CA LEU A 230 -3.21 -8.95 -24.01
C LEU A 230 -2.10 -9.00 -25.08
N PRO A 231 -2.40 -8.72 -26.36
CA PRO A 231 -1.41 -8.79 -27.42
C PRO A 231 -0.28 -7.78 -27.15
N HIS A 232 0.98 -8.23 -27.23
CA HIS A 232 2.15 -7.37 -27.00
C HIS A 232 2.28 -6.16 -27.97
N LYS A 233 1.44 -6.10 -29.01
CA LYS A 233 1.15 -4.92 -29.82
C LYS A 233 -0.34 -4.93 -30.19
N GLY A 234 -1.12 -3.97 -29.68
CA GLY A 234 -2.54 -3.81 -29.99
C GLY A 234 -3.36 -3.28 -28.81
N LEU A 235 -4.59 -2.87 -29.09
CA LEU A 235 -5.61 -2.65 -28.05
C LEU A 235 -6.23 -4.01 -27.64
N PRO A 236 -6.91 -4.09 -26.48
CA PRO A 236 -7.76 -5.23 -26.16
C PRO A 236 -8.95 -5.34 -27.14
N PRO A 237 -9.59 -6.51 -27.27
CA PRO A 237 -10.88 -6.62 -27.98
C PRO A 237 -11.93 -5.70 -27.36
N ILE A 238 -12.88 -5.21 -28.17
CA ILE A 238 -13.99 -4.37 -27.72
C ILE A 238 -15.31 -5.13 -27.75
N LEU A 239 -16.21 -4.84 -26.81
CA LEU A 239 -17.61 -5.28 -26.85
C LEU A 239 -18.46 -4.21 -27.54
N THR A 240 -19.12 -4.59 -28.62
CA THR A 240 -20.23 -3.83 -29.23
C THR A 240 -21.55 -4.48 -28.86
N SER A 241 -22.59 -3.69 -28.58
CA SER A 241 -23.95 -4.23 -28.41
C SER A 241 -24.60 -4.37 -29.78
N THR A 242 -25.29 -5.48 -30.01
CA THR A 242 -25.98 -5.77 -31.28
C THR A 242 -27.32 -5.05 -31.43
N GLY A 243 -27.71 -4.23 -30.44
CA GLY A 243 -29.02 -3.60 -30.33
C GLY A 243 -30.07 -4.46 -29.61
N VAL A 244 -29.79 -5.75 -29.38
CA VAL A 244 -30.64 -6.63 -28.58
C VAL A 244 -30.15 -6.62 -27.12
N LYS A 245 -31.08 -6.44 -26.17
CA LYS A 245 -30.76 -6.29 -24.75
C LYS A 245 -30.18 -7.59 -24.16
N GLY A 246 -28.86 -7.60 -23.95
CA GLY A 246 -28.12 -8.74 -23.39
C GLY A 246 -27.14 -9.39 -24.38
N ASP A 247 -27.26 -9.06 -25.68
CA ASP A 247 -26.40 -9.59 -26.73
C ASP A 247 -25.27 -8.60 -27.07
N TYR A 248 -24.06 -9.15 -27.24
CA TYR A 248 -22.81 -8.41 -27.41
C TYR A 248 -21.84 -9.17 -28.31
N THR A 249 -21.33 -8.50 -29.33
CA THR A 249 -20.26 -9.00 -30.20
C THR A 249 -18.88 -8.59 -29.68
N VAL A 250 -17.93 -9.54 -29.68
CA VAL A 250 -16.51 -9.27 -29.40
C VAL A 250 -15.79 -8.96 -30.71
N GLU A 251 -15.38 -7.71 -30.89
CA GLU A 251 -14.62 -7.26 -32.06
C GLU A 251 -13.11 -7.24 -31.75
N GLU A 252 -12.36 -8.19 -32.32
CA GLU A 252 -10.90 -8.30 -32.09
C GLU A 252 -10.04 -7.27 -32.86
N LYS A 253 -10.60 -6.55 -33.85
CA LYS A 253 -9.81 -5.84 -34.89
C LYS A 253 -10.34 -4.46 -35.30
N ARG A 254 -10.78 -3.63 -34.35
CA ARG A 254 -10.93 -2.18 -34.57
C ARG A 254 -9.55 -1.50 -34.64
N THR A 255 -9.42 -0.41 -35.41
CA THR A 255 -8.20 0.42 -35.44
C THR A 255 -8.21 1.47 -34.33
N GLU A 256 -7.04 1.83 -33.80
CA GLU A 256 -6.92 2.85 -32.75
C GLU A 256 -7.50 4.20 -33.20
N SER A 257 -7.29 4.60 -34.47
CA SER A 257 -7.86 5.82 -35.06
C SER A 257 -9.39 5.83 -35.07
N SER A 258 -10.04 4.74 -35.51
CA SER A 258 -11.51 4.66 -35.57
C SER A 258 -12.14 4.78 -34.18
N LEU A 259 -11.51 4.19 -33.16
CA LEU A 259 -11.97 4.29 -31.76
C LEU A 259 -11.70 5.67 -31.15
N LEU A 260 -10.71 6.42 -31.65
CA LEU A 260 -10.49 7.81 -31.27
C LEU A 260 -11.53 8.73 -31.91
N GLU A 261 -11.79 8.57 -33.21
CA GLU A 261 -12.85 9.30 -33.94
C GLU A 261 -14.23 9.08 -33.30
N GLU A 262 -14.55 7.84 -32.90
CA GLU A 262 -15.78 7.49 -32.20
C GLU A 262 -15.92 8.18 -30.82
N LEU A 263 -14.81 8.33 -30.09
CA LEU A 263 -14.77 9.10 -28.83
C LEU A 263 -14.83 10.62 -29.04
N GLU A 264 -14.29 11.14 -30.14
CA GLU A 264 -14.32 12.57 -30.46
C GLU A 264 -15.66 13.03 -31.05
N GLN A 265 -16.43 12.12 -31.67
CA GLN A 265 -17.83 12.34 -32.07
C GLN A 265 -18.80 12.44 -30.87
N GLY A 266 -18.33 12.22 -29.63
CA GLY A 266 -19.08 12.57 -28.42
C GLY A 266 -20.20 11.60 -28.04
N GLN A 267 -20.05 10.30 -28.30
CA GLN A 267 -21.02 9.25 -27.97
C GLN A 267 -21.55 9.33 -26.52
N THR A 268 -22.79 8.85 -26.30
CA THR A 268 -23.42 8.76 -24.98
C THR A 268 -22.77 7.68 -24.11
N GLU A 269 -22.50 6.51 -24.67
CA GLU A 269 -21.91 5.37 -23.96
C GLU A 269 -20.37 5.38 -23.95
N PRO A 270 -19.73 4.68 -23.01
CA PRO A 270 -18.29 4.44 -23.02
C PRO A 270 -17.91 3.24 -23.90
N LEU A 271 -16.73 3.27 -24.54
CA LEU A 271 -16.15 2.11 -25.22
C LEU A 271 -15.79 1.03 -24.19
N VAL A 272 -16.12 -0.24 -24.45
CA VAL A 272 -15.98 -1.33 -23.46
C VAL A 272 -14.93 -2.35 -23.91
N PHE A 273 -13.72 -2.24 -23.39
CA PHE A 273 -12.61 -3.16 -23.68
C PHE A 273 -12.64 -4.41 -22.79
N VAL A 274 -12.38 -5.58 -23.37
CA VAL A 274 -12.26 -6.86 -22.66
C VAL A 274 -10.82 -7.04 -22.17
N LEU A 275 -10.60 -7.02 -20.86
CA LEU A 275 -9.26 -7.25 -20.27
C LEU A 275 -9.04 -8.73 -19.91
N ASN A 276 -10.10 -9.41 -19.48
CA ASN A 276 -10.26 -10.87 -19.48
C ASN A 276 -11.76 -11.20 -19.41
N ALA A 277 -12.13 -12.50 -19.43
CA ALA A 277 -13.53 -12.94 -19.45
C ALA A 277 -14.39 -12.49 -18.25
N ASN A 278 -13.76 -11.99 -17.18
CA ASN A 278 -14.40 -11.50 -15.95
C ASN A 278 -14.01 -10.06 -15.58
N LEU A 279 -13.28 -9.33 -16.45
CA LEU A 279 -12.84 -7.95 -16.22
C LEU A 279 -12.89 -7.12 -17.49
N LEU A 280 -13.65 -6.03 -17.44
CA LEU A 280 -13.78 -5.05 -18.52
C LEU A 280 -13.18 -3.70 -18.10
N ALA A 281 -12.74 -2.92 -19.09
CA ALA A 281 -12.37 -1.51 -18.95
C ALA A 281 -13.26 -0.64 -19.82
N MET A 282 -14.06 0.21 -19.18
CA MET A 282 -14.96 1.18 -19.82
C MET A 282 -14.21 2.51 -19.98
N VAL A 283 -14.17 3.07 -21.19
CA VAL A 283 -13.37 4.25 -21.55
C VAL A 283 -14.24 5.31 -22.20
N LYS A 284 -14.15 6.55 -21.71
CA LYS A 284 -14.81 7.72 -22.32
C LYS A 284 -13.96 8.98 -22.21
N ILE A 285 -14.02 9.87 -23.20
CA ILE A 285 -13.52 11.25 -23.07
C ILE A 285 -14.58 12.09 -22.35
N VAL A 286 -14.21 12.76 -21.27
CA VAL A 286 -15.09 13.64 -20.49
C VAL A 286 -14.47 15.02 -20.29
N SER A 287 -15.31 16.05 -20.14
CA SER A 287 -14.88 17.36 -19.65
C SER A 287 -15.12 17.43 -18.15
N TYR A 288 -14.07 17.19 -17.35
CA TYR A 288 -14.15 17.19 -15.90
C TYR A 288 -13.50 18.45 -15.32
N VAL A 289 -14.32 19.34 -14.75
CA VAL A 289 -13.91 20.64 -14.19
C VAL A 289 -12.98 21.41 -15.14
N ASN A 290 -13.49 21.64 -16.36
CA ASN A 290 -12.82 22.36 -17.45
C ASN A 290 -11.51 21.70 -17.95
N ARG A 291 -11.33 20.39 -17.73
CA ARG A 291 -10.21 19.60 -18.28
C ARG A 291 -10.74 18.45 -19.14
N ARG A 292 -10.21 18.32 -20.35
CA ARG A 292 -10.40 17.11 -21.18
C ARG A 292 -9.66 15.95 -20.51
N CYS A 293 -10.39 14.91 -20.13
CA CYS A 293 -9.87 13.75 -19.41
C CYS A 293 -10.33 12.44 -20.04
N TRP A 294 -9.43 11.47 -20.07
CA TRP A 294 -9.77 10.06 -20.19
C TRP A 294 -10.42 9.60 -18.89
N CYS A 295 -11.69 9.23 -18.93
CA CYS A 295 -12.34 8.46 -17.87
C CYS A 295 -12.16 6.97 -18.19
N VAL A 296 -11.32 6.28 -17.42
CA VAL A 296 -11.06 4.83 -17.55
C VAL A 296 -11.54 4.13 -16.28
N MET A 297 -12.45 3.17 -16.41
CA MET A 297 -13.19 2.58 -15.29
C MET A 297 -13.21 1.06 -15.39
N SER A 298 -13.05 0.34 -14.29
CA SER A 298 -13.19 -1.11 -14.29
C SER A 298 -14.64 -1.55 -14.11
N LYS A 299 -14.95 -2.75 -14.61
CA LYS A 299 -16.19 -3.50 -14.32
C LYS A 299 -15.83 -4.97 -14.17
N GLY A 300 -16.06 -5.55 -12.99
CA GLY A 300 -15.77 -6.95 -12.65
C GLY A 300 -14.92 -7.14 -11.39
N MET A 301 -14.28 -6.08 -10.87
CA MET A 301 -13.50 -6.17 -9.63
C MET A 301 -14.35 -6.54 -8.40
N HIS A 302 -15.64 -6.17 -8.38
CA HIS A 302 -16.55 -6.55 -7.29
C HIS A 302 -16.57 -8.07 -7.02
N ALA A 303 -16.44 -8.90 -8.06
CA ALA A 303 -16.48 -10.36 -7.97
C ALA A 303 -15.18 -11.01 -7.44
N VAL A 304 -14.15 -10.20 -7.17
CA VAL A 304 -12.95 -10.57 -6.39
C VAL A 304 -12.87 -9.80 -5.07
N GLY A 305 -14.01 -9.24 -4.60
CA GLY A 305 -14.12 -8.48 -3.36
C GLY A 305 -13.52 -7.07 -3.41
N GLN A 306 -13.06 -6.62 -4.57
CA GLN A 306 -12.35 -5.38 -4.80
C GLN A 306 -13.33 -4.28 -5.28
N PRO A 307 -13.38 -3.08 -4.64
CA PRO A 307 -14.07 -1.93 -5.22
C PRO A 307 -13.57 -1.61 -6.62
N GLU A 308 -14.48 -1.27 -7.55
CA GLU A 308 -14.09 -0.87 -8.91
C GLU A 308 -13.20 0.38 -8.88
N VAL A 309 -12.32 0.51 -9.87
CA VAL A 309 -11.34 1.60 -9.97
C VAL A 309 -11.71 2.52 -11.12
N VAL A 310 -11.74 3.82 -10.82
CA VAL A 310 -11.91 4.91 -11.78
C VAL A 310 -10.61 5.72 -11.85
N VAL A 311 -10.13 6.00 -13.05
CA VAL A 311 -9.00 6.90 -13.29
C VAL A 311 -9.46 7.98 -14.28
N LEU A 312 -9.54 9.22 -13.79
CA LEU A 312 -9.66 10.40 -14.63
C LEU A 312 -8.25 10.89 -14.98
N LEU A 313 -7.72 10.53 -16.15
CA LEU A 313 -6.40 10.95 -16.59
C LEU A 313 -6.52 12.16 -17.52
N GLN A 314 -5.93 13.30 -17.16
CA GLN A 314 -5.94 14.48 -18.03
C GLN A 314 -5.27 14.14 -19.37
N CYS A 315 -5.94 14.50 -20.47
CA CYS A 315 -5.44 14.30 -21.83
C CYS A 315 -4.20 15.18 -22.07
N LEU A 316 -3.24 14.67 -22.83
CA LEU A 316 -2.14 15.47 -23.35
C LEU A 316 -2.61 16.27 -24.59
N PRO A 317 -1.92 17.36 -24.96
CA PRO A 317 -2.09 17.98 -26.28
C PRO A 317 -1.88 16.95 -27.39
N GLU A 318 -2.78 16.92 -28.37
CA GLU A 318 -2.75 15.99 -29.51
C GLU A 318 -2.58 14.49 -29.16
N GLU A 319 -3.22 14.03 -28.08
CA GLU A 319 -3.08 12.64 -27.61
C GLU A 319 -3.77 11.61 -28.53
N LYS A 320 -3.04 11.15 -29.54
CA LYS A 320 -3.48 10.18 -30.56
C LYS A 320 -3.38 8.70 -30.14
N ARG A 321 -3.40 8.40 -28.82
CA ARG A 321 -3.24 7.03 -28.29
C ARG A 321 -3.97 6.81 -26.96
N PHE A 322 -4.50 5.60 -26.75
CA PHE A 322 -5.14 5.23 -25.48
C PHE A 322 -4.11 5.04 -24.36
N PRO A 323 -4.47 5.34 -23.09
CA PRO A 323 -3.60 5.11 -21.92
C PRO A 323 -3.59 3.63 -21.49
N THR A 324 -3.13 2.74 -22.38
CA THR A 324 -3.18 1.26 -22.23
C THR A 324 -2.50 0.71 -20.98
N ASP A 325 -1.55 1.46 -20.40
CA ASP A 325 -0.90 1.08 -19.15
C ASP A 325 -1.92 0.96 -17.99
N ILE A 326 -3.01 1.73 -18.00
CA ILE A 326 -4.10 1.61 -17.03
C ILE A 326 -4.79 0.24 -17.15
N PHE A 327 -4.95 -0.30 -18.37
CA PHE A 327 -5.55 -1.63 -18.58
C PHE A 327 -4.68 -2.72 -17.96
N SER A 328 -3.36 -2.67 -18.18
CA SER A 328 -2.40 -3.59 -17.55
C SER A 328 -2.39 -3.44 -16.03
N HIS A 329 -2.60 -2.23 -15.52
CA HIS A 329 -2.69 -1.97 -14.09
C HIS A 329 -3.99 -2.48 -13.46
N PHE A 330 -5.14 -2.35 -14.13
CA PHE A 330 -6.41 -2.97 -13.71
C PHE A 330 -6.31 -4.50 -13.67
N ILE A 331 -5.64 -5.10 -14.66
CA ILE A 331 -5.31 -6.54 -14.64
C ILE A 331 -4.49 -6.87 -13.39
N GLN A 332 -3.42 -6.12 -13.08
CA GLN A 332 -2.62 -6.37 -11.86
C GLN A 332 -3.44 -6.28 -10.58
N ILE A 333 -4.33 -5.28 -10.44
CA ILE A 333 -5.23 -5.14 -9.26
C ILE A 333 -6.18 -6.34 -9.15
N TYR A 334 -6.77 -6.77 -10.27
CA TYR A 334 -7.67 -7.93 -10.30
C TYR A 334 -6.93 -9.22 -9.93
N TRP A 335 -5.72 -9.45 -10.44
CA TRP A 335 -4.90 -10.60 -10.08
C TRP A 335 -4.43 -10.55 -8.62
N ASP A 336 -4.00 -9.39 -8.09
CA ASP A 336 -3.62 -9.20 -6.69
C ASP A 336 -4.77 -9.55 -5.73
N ALA A 337 -6.00 -9.13 -6.06
CA ALA A 337 -7.21 -9.50 -5.32
C ALA A 337 -7.53 -11.00 -5.48
N GLN A 338 -7.57 -11.49 -6.72
CA GLN A 338 -7.96 -12.86 -7.06
C GLN A 338 -7.02 -13.94 -6.50
N THR A 339 -5.69 -13.71 -6.48
CA THR A 339 -4.70 -14.73 -6.09
C THR A 339 -4.05 -14.50 -4.75
N ALA A 340 -3.73 -13.25 -4.39
CA ALA A 340 -3.09 -12.90 -3.11
C ALA A 340 -4.07 -12.38 -2.04
N GLY A 341 -5.34 -12.10 -2.39
CA GLY A 341 -6.30 -11.48 -1.48
C GLY A 341 -5.95 -10.02 -1.13
N LYS A 342 -5.07 -9.40 -1.91
CA LYS A 342 -4.50 -8.08 -1.66
C LYS A 342 -5.40 -7.00 -2.28
N LEU A 343 -6.31 -6.48 -1.46
CA LEU A 343 -7.29 -5.48 -1.88
C LEU A 343 -6.75 -4.05 -1.82
N VAL A 344 -7.08 -3.26 -2.84
CA VAL A 344 -6.95 -1.81 -2.90
C VAL A 344 -8.15 -1.15 -2.22
N ASN A 345 -7.87 -0.29 -1.25
CA ASN A 345 -8.82 0.40 -0.38
C ASN A 345 -8.63 1.93 -0.38
N HIS A 346 -9.51 2.67 0.27
CA HIS A 346 -9.33 4.10 0.54
C HIS A 346 -8.00 4.38 1.26
N LEU A 347 -7.26 5.38 0.79
CA LEU A 347 -5.90 5.77 1.20
C LEU A 347 -4.83 4.67 1.06
N SER A 348 -5.12 3.56 0.37
CA SER A 348 -4.09 2.61 -0.08
C SER A 348 -3.42 3.08 -1.37
N HIS A 349 -2.30 2.46 -1.75
CA HIS A 349 -1.59 2.74 -3.00
C HIS A 349 -1.21 1.44 -3.74
N SER A 350 -0.86 1.58 -5.02
CA SER A 350 -0.30 0.49 -5.83
C SER A 350 0.79 1.03 -6.75
N VAL A 351 1.88 0.27 -6.94
CA VAL A 351 3.05 0.67 -7.74
C VAL A 351 3.17 -0.23 -8.97
N ALA A 352 3.39 0.37 -10.13
CA ALA A 352 3.67 -0.31 -11.40
C ALA A 352 5.11 -0.85 -11.43
N ALA A 353 5.29 -2.06 -11.99
CA ALA A 353 6.57 -2.77 -11.95
C ALA A 353 7.67 -2.20 -12.87
N ARG A 354 7.34 -1.27 -13.77
CA ARG A 354 8.23 -0.69 -14.80
C ARG A 354 7.97 0.82 -14.93
N GLY A 355 8.41 1.44 -16.04
CA GLY A 355 7.88 2.76 -16.43
C GLY A 355 6.38 2.67 -16.71
N PHE A 356 5.66 3.77 -16.48
CA PHE A 356 4.21 3.84 -16.47
C PHE A 356 3.73 5.16 -17.07
N LEU A 357 2.66 5.14 -17.88
CA LEU A 357 2.09 6.31 -18.54
C LEU A 357 3.14 7.21 -19.22
N GLY A 358 4.10 6.58 -19.91
CA GLY A 358 5.18 7.25 -20.65
C GLY A 358 6.37 7.77 -19.82
N SER A 359 6.38 7.64 -18.49
CA SER A 359 7.51 8.09 -17.64
C SER A 359 8.10 6.96 -16.81
N LYS A 360 9.37 7.10 -16.42
CA LYS A 360 9.93 6.29 -15.32
C LYS A 360 9.45 6.78 -13.96
N GLU A 361 9.22 8.09 -13.80
CA GLU A 361 8.92 8.70 -12.50
C GLU A 361 7.45 8.59 -12.06
N HIS A 362 6.54 8.26 -12.98
CA HIS A 362 5.21 7.79 -12.61
C HIS A 362 5.34 6.45 -11.85
N ALA A 363 4.84 6.41 -10.61
CA ALA A 363 4.91 5.22 -9.77
C ALA A 363 3.67 4.33 -9.89
N GLY A 364 2.49 4.92 -10.07
CA GLY A 364 1.20 4.23 -10.00
C GLY A 364 0.14 5.14 -9.37
N PHE A 365 -0.75 4.59 -8.54
CA PHE A 365 -1.88 5.34 -7.98
C PHE A 365 -1.97 5.27 -6.45
N LEU A 366 -2.38 6.39 -5.86
CA LEU A 366 -3.01 6.50 -4.54
C LEU A 366 -4.53 6.44 -4.73
N TYR A 367 -5.25 5.67 -3.91
CA TYR A 367 -6.69 5.46 -4.07
C TYR A 367 -7.53 6.16 -3.03
N MET A 368 -8.68 6.68 -3.44
CA MET A 368 -9.56 7.46 -2.57
C MET A 368 -11.05 7.23 -2.88
N ARG A 369 -11.92 7.62 -1.96
CA ARG A 369 -13.37 7.72 -2.17
C ARG A 369 -13.69 9.20 -2.37
N PRO A 370 -14.61 9.56 -3.26
CA PRO A 370 -15.05 10.96 -3.37
C PRO A 370 -15.81 11.38 -2.10
N THR A 371 -15.69 12.65 -1.73
CA THR A 371 -16.40 13.24 -0.57
C THR A 371 -17.12 14.54 -0.95
N PHE A 372 -16.38 15.56 -1.40
CA PHE A 372 -16.91 16.88 -1.76
C PHE A 372 -16.70 17.28 -3.22
N GLN A 373 -16.00 16.44 -3.98
CA GLN A 373 -15.74 16.66 -5.40
C GLN A 373 -17.00 16.36 -6.23
N SER A 374 -17.22 17.13 -7.31
CA SER A 374 -18.28 16.83 -8.28
C SER A 374 -18.10 15.42 -8.86
N LEU A 375 -19.21 14.70 -9.00
CA LEU A 375 -19.33 13.47 -9.79
C LEU A 375 -20.15 13.70 -11.08
N ASP A 376 -20.66 14.91 -11.25
CA ASP A 376 -21.52 15.36 -12.35
C ASP A 376 -20.87 15.09 -13.71
N GLY A 377 -21.62 14.51 -14.65
CA GLY A 377 -21.15 14.19 -16.00
C GLY A 377 -20.21 12.98 -16.13
N LEU A 378 -19.93 12.26 -15.03
CA LEU A 378 -19.09 11.06 -15.06
C LEU A 378 -19.93 9.77 -15.22
N PRO A 379 -19.59 8.87 -16.18
CA PRO A 379 -20.33 7.61 -16.42
C PRO A 379 -19.96 6.49 -15.43
N LEU A 380 -20.05 6.76 -14.12
CA LEU A 380 -19.43 5.97 -13.05
C LEU A 380 -19.96 4.53 -12.90
N PRO A 381 -19.11 3.57 -12.50
CA PRO A 381 -19.53 2.21 -12.19
C PRO A 381 -20.40 2.15 -10.90
N PRO A 382 -21.11 1.04 -10.64
CA PRO A 382 -21.83 0.84 -9.39
C PRO A 382 -20.94 0.91 -8.14
N GLN A 383 -21.47 1.41 -7.03
CA GLN A 383 -20.77 1.41 -5.74
C GLN A 383 -20.54 -0.02 -5.23
N PRO A 384 -19.43 -0.29 -4.49
CA PRO A 384 -18.36 0.65 -4.13
C PRO A 384 -17.32 0.84 -5.23
N PHE A 385 -16.85 2.08 -5.43
CA PHE A 385 -15.71 2.39 -6.30
C PHE A 385 -14.68 3.33 -5.63
N LEU A 386 -13.49 3.44 -6.25
CA LEU A 386 -12.36 4.26 -5.82
C LEU A 386 -11.77 5.04 -6.99
N PHE A 387 -11.40 6.31 -6.78
CA PHE A 387 -10.60 7.07 -7.74
C PHE A 387 -9.11 6.82 -7.52
N GLY A 388 -8.37 6.58 -8.61
CA GLY A 388 -6.91 6.48 -8.62
C GLY A 388 -6.23 7.80 -9.02
N LEU A 389 -5.44 8.37 -8.11
CA LEU A 389 -4.64 9.58 -8.33
C LEU A 389 -3.18 9.23 -8.61
N LEU A 390 -2.65 9.69 -9.74
CA LEU A 390 -1.29 9.39 -10.21
C LEU A 390 -0.24 9.98 -9.27
N ILE A 391 0.55 9.10 -8.65
CA ILE A 391 1.66 9.43 -7.74
C ILE A 391 3.00 9.16 -8.41
N LEU A 392 4.01 9.92 -7.98
CA LEU A 392 5.39 9.82 -8.48
C LEU A 392 6.29 8.98 -7.56
N ARG A 393 7.46 8.56 -8.05
CA ARG A 393 8.39 7.71 -7.29
C ARG A 393 8.85 8.33 -5.97
N ALA A 394 9.10 9.64 -5.95
CA ALA A 394 9.45 10.38 -4.73
C ALA A 394 8.32 10.42 -3.69
N GLU A 395 7.07 10.21 -4.11
CA GLU A 395 5.88 10.28 -3.26
C GLU A 395 5.45 8.92 -2.69
N ILE A 396 6.00 7.81 -3.20
CA ILE A 396 5.74 6.44 -2.69
C ILE A 396 5.91 6.33 -1.16
N PRO A 397 6.96 6.89 -0.53
CA PRO A 397 7.13 6.80 0.93
C PRO A 397 5.94 7.40 1.70
N TRP A 398 5.43 8.54 1.23
CA TRP A 398 4.25 9.19 1.80
C TRP A 398 2.97 8.41 1.52
N ALA A 399 2.78 7.93 0.28
CA ALA A 399 1.65 7.06 -0.09
C ALA A 399 1.61 5.74 0.72
N LYS A 400 2.77 5.28 1.23
CA LYS A 400 2.92 4.05 2.01
C LYS A 400 2.79 4.26 3.53
N ALA A 401 3.35 5.34 4.06
CA ALA A 401 3.38 5.58 5.51
C ALA A 401 2.26 6.49 6.00
N PHE A 402 1.95 7.56 5.27
CA PHE A 402 1.05 8.61 5.71
C PHE A 402 0.24 9.22 4.53
N PRO A 403 -0.62 8.39 3.90
CA PRO A 403 -1.30 8.73 2.64
C PRO A 403 -2.25 9.94 2.73
N LEU A 404 -2.80 10.23 3.91
CA LEU A 404 -3.68 11.39 4.14
C LEU A 404 -2.99 12.71 3.80
N ARG A 405 -1.72 12.89 4.21
CA ARG A 405 -0.91 14.05 3.87
C ARG A 405 -0.73 14.21 2.36
N LEU A 406 -0.45 13.13 1.64
CA LEU A 406 -0.28 13.18 0.18
C LEU A 406 -1.59 13.54 -0.52
N MET A 407 -2.73 12.99 -0.05
CA MET A 407 -4.05 13.37 -0.54
C MET A 407 -4.31 14.88 -0.36
N LEU A 408 -4.14 15.42 0.84
CA LEU A 408 -4.40 16.83 1.13
C LEU A 408 -3.40 17.78 0.44
N ARG A 409 -2.13 17.37 0.30
CA ARG A 409 -1.11 18.12 -0.46
C ARG A 409 -1.42 18.18 -1.96
N LEU A 410 -2.00 17.12 -2.54
CA LEU A 410 -2.56 17.14 -3.91
C LEU A 410 -3.76 18.09 -4.02
N GLY A 411 -4.61 18.17 -2.99
CA GLY A 411 -5.71 19.16 -2.94
C GLY A 411 -5.24 20.60 -2.92
N ALA A 412 -4.21 20.89 -2.13
CA ALA A 412 -3.57 22.20 -2.07
C ALA A 412 -2.96 22.63 -3.42
N GLU A 413 -2.34 21.68 -4.13
CA GLU A 413 -1.72 21.91 -5.44
C GLU A 413 -2.76 22.33 -6.50
N TYR A 414 -3.79 21.49 -6.67
CA TYR A 414 -4.78 21.69 -7.74
C TYR A 414 -5.94 22.60 -7.34
N ARG A 415 -5.98 23.07 -6.08
CA ARG A 415 -7.06 23.86 -5.47
C ARG A 415 -8.41 23.12 -5.46
N PHE A 416 -8.39 21.86 -5.02
CA PHE A 416 -9.58 21.02 -4.81
C PHE A 416 -9.61 20.47 -3.40
N TYR A 417 -10.76 20.52 -2.73
CA TYR A 417 -10.92 19.98 -1.38
C TYR A 417 -11.64 18.62 -1.36
N PRO A 418 -11.15 17.63 -0.61
CA PRO A 418 -9.81 17.56 -0.01
C PRO A 418 -8.67 17.30 -1.01
N CYS A 419 -9.02 16.90 -2.23
CA CYS A 419 -8.11 16.54 -3.32
C CYS A 419 -8.83 16.57 -4.68
N PRO A 420 -8.12 16.67 -5.81
CA PRO A 420 -8.72 16.42 -7.14
C PRO A 420 -9.15 14.96 -7.27
N LEU A 421 -10.08 14.66 -8.20
CA LEU A 421 -10.35 13.29 -8.67
C LEU A 421 -9.55 12.90 -9.93
N PHE A 422 -8.82 13.86 -10.52
CA PHE A 422 -8.06 13.69 -11.76
C PHE A 422 -6.55 13.55 -11.52
N SER A 423 -5.92 12.84 -12.44
CA SER A 423 -4.50 12.55 -12.52
C SER A 423 -3.83 13.40 -13.61
N VAL A 424 -2.70 14.02 -13.29
CA VAL A 424 -1.88 14.79 -14.23
C VAL A 424 -0.51 14.11 -14.39
N ARG A 425 -0.11 13.88 -15.64
CA ARG A 425 1.18 13.29 -16.02
C ARG A 425 2.26 14.35 -16.12
N PHE A 426 3.52 13.96 -15.93
CA PHE A 426 4.70 14.83 -16.07
C PHE A 426 4.65 16.12 -15.22
N ARG A 427 3.89 16.08 -14.11
CA ARG A 427 3.95 17.09 -13.05
C ARG A 427 5.20 16.92 -12.19
N GLU A 428 5.56 17.95 -11.44
CA GLU A 428 6.58 17.86 -10.40
C GLU A 428 6.11 17.01 -9.19
N PRO A 429 7.04 16.41 -8.43
CA PRO A 429 6.73 15.73 -7.17
C PRO A 429 6.43 16.73 -6.06
N LEU A 430 5.39 16.46 -5.27
CA LEU A 430 4.99 17.35 -4.17
C LEU A 430 5.79 17.12 -2.88
N PHE A 431 6.63 16.08 -2.88
CA PHE A 431 7.59 15.72 -1.83
C PHE A 431 8.85 15.14 -2.46
N GLY A 432 10.01 15.50 -1.92
CA GLY A 432 11.33 14.99 -2.32
C GLY A 432 11.90 14.02 -1.27
N GLN A 433 13.17 14.20 -0.92
CA GLN A 433 13.80 13.45 0.17
C GLN A 433 13.18 13.82 1.53
N ILE A 434 13.03 12.84 2.42
CA ILE A 434 12.45 13.04 3.75
C ILE A 434 13.56 13.42 4.74
N ASN A 435 13.96 14.69 4.68
CA ASN A 435 14.95 15.31 5.54
C ASN A 435 14.25 16.28 6.48
N ASN A 436 14.55 16.24 7.78
CA ASN A 436 13.98 17.13 8.79
C ASN A 436 12.44 17.09 8.97
N SER A 437 11.74 15.99 8.64
CA SER A 437 10.32 15.83 9.05
C SER A 437 10.19 15.21 10.45
N ILE A 438 9.20 15.66 11.23
CA ILE A 438 8.76 15.04 12.49
C ILE A 438 8.37 13.57 12.28
N MET A 439 7.89 13.21 11.08
CA MET A 439 7.51 11.84 10.74
C MET A 439 8.70 10.87 10.72
N ARG A 440 9.96 11.34 10.66
CA ARG A 440 11.13 10.47 10.92
C ARG A 440 11.17 9.90 12.35
N ILE A 441 10.45 10.52 13.28
CA ILE A 441 10.30 10.13 14.70
C ILE A 441 8.94 9.43 14.92
N LEU A 442 8.23 9.07 13.85
CA LEU A 442 6.94 8.36 13.89
C LEU A 442 6.86 7.18 12.89
N VAL A 443 7.74 7.15 11.89
CA VAL A 443 7.76 6.19 10.78
C VAL A 443 9.19 5.80 10.42
N ASP A 444 9.46 4.48 10.32
CA ASP A 444 10.69 3.98 9.70
C ASP A 444 10.58 4.03 8.17
N PHE A 445 10.91 5.15 7.55
CA PHE A 445 10.86 5.28 6.08
C PHE A 445 11.88 4.40 5.32
N ARG A 446 12.86 3.80 6.01
CA ARG A 446 13.93 2.98 5.40
C ARG A 446 13.52 1.50 5.29
N PHE A 447 12.88 0.95 6.33
CA PHE A 447 12.51 -0.46 6.42
C PHE A 447 11.03 -0.70 6.74
N TYR A 448 10.28 0.32 7.15
CA TYR A 448 8.86 0.25 7.54
C TYR A 448 8.58 -0.76 8.66
N ARG A 449 9.54 -0.93 9.58
CA ARG A 449 9.42 -1.79 10.79
C ARG A 449 8.35 -1.28 11.75
N TYR A 450 8.17 0.04 11.81
CA TYR A 450 7.07 0.71 12.48
C TYR A 450 6.56 1.87 11.61
N THR A 451 5.29 2.23 11.83
CA THR A 451 4.61 3.38 11.25
C THR A 451 3.62 3.90 12.28
N LEU A 452 3.22 5.17 12.15
CA LEU A 452 2.21 5.79 12.98
C LEU A 452 0.90 4.96 12.92
N PRO A 453 0.37 4.44 14.04
CA PRO A 453 -0.88 3.68 14.03
C PRO A 453 -2.06 4.61 13.75
N VAL A 454 -2.96 4.19 12.87
CA VAL A 454 -4.24 4.88 12.60
C VAL A 454 -5.35 4.06 13.22
N VAL A 455 -6.28 4.71 13.92
CA VAL A 455 -7.53 4.11 14.38
C VAL A 455 -8.64 4.54 13.42
N THR A 456 -9.34 3.58 12.84
CA THR A 456 -10.35 3.82 11.80
C THR A 456 -11.47 4.70 12.33
N GLY A 457 -11.66 5.88 11.74
CA GLY A 457 -12.70 6.84 12.14
C GLY A 457 -12.32 7.74 13.33
N LEU A 458 -11.09 7.65 13.86
CA LEU A 458 -10.58 8.65 14.80
C LEU A 458 -10.34 9.97 14.07
N MET A 459 -10.77 11.10 14.64
CA MET A 459 -10.64 12.44 14.05
C MET A 459 -10.02 13.41 15.07
N VAL A 460 -9.35 14.46 14.59
CA VAL A 460 -8.74 15.50 15.41
C VAL A 460 -9.12 16.87 14.85
N ASP A 461 -9.96 17.59 15.59
CA ASP A 461 -10.61 18.82 15.16
C ASP A 461 -10.11 20.02 15.98
N LEU A 462 -9.64 21.06 15.29
CA LEU A 462 -9.15 22.31 15.90
C LEU A 462 -10.24 23.38 15.80
N GLU A 463 -10.63 23.96 16.94
CA GLU A 463 -11.66 25.01 17.10
C GLU A 463 -11.13 26.20 17.91
N ALA A 464 -11.76 27.38 17.88
CA ALA A 464 -11.14 28.66 18.27
C ALA A 464 -10.42 28.72 19.66
N ARG A 465 -10.89 27.97 20.67
CA ARG A 465 -10.22 27.82 22.00
C ARG A 465 -10.16 26.36 22.48
N SER A 466 -10.47 25.43 21.58
CA SER A 466 -10.71 24.01 21.86
C SER A 466 -10.02 23.14 20.80
N THR A 467 -9.76 21.89 21.16
CA THR A 467 -9.33 20.83 20.25
C THR A 467 -10.06 19.56 20.67
N CYS A 468 -10.75 18.88 19.76
CA CYS A 468 -11.42 17.61 20.05
C CYS A 468 -10.74 16.44 19.33
N ILE A 469 -10.38 15.40 20.09
CA ILE A 469 -9.95 14.09 19.57
C ILE A 469 -11.14 13.14 19.72
N THR A 470 -11.87 12.93 18.64
CA THR A 470 -13.08 12.09 18.61
C THR A 470 -12.71 10.64 18.29
N ILE A 471 -13.17 9.70 19.10
CA ILE A 471 -12.82 8.28 19.01
C ILE A 471 -14.11 7.44 18.97
N PRO A 472 -14.35 6.63 17.91
CA PRO A 472 -15.52 5.75 17.88
C PRO A 472 -15.43 4.63 18.92
N LYS A 473 -16.47 4.43 19.74
CA LYS A 473 -16.49 3.39 20.79
C LYS A 473 -16.31 1.98 20.24
N SER A 474 -16.87 1.67 19.06
CA SER A 474 -16.67 0.37 18.37
C SER A 474 -15.20 0.08 18.01
N ARG A 475 -14.31 1.09 18.11
CA ARG A 475 -12.87 1.01 17.79
C ARG A 475 -11.98 0.98 19.03
N HIS A 476 -12.53 0.90 20.24
CA HIS A 476 -11.76 0.75 21.49
C HIS A 476 -10.72 -0.38 21.44
N ALA A 477 -11.08 -1.56 20.92
CA ALA A 477 -10.16 -2.70 20.76
C ALA A 477 -9.11 -2.52 19.65
N GLU A 478 -9.27 -1.54 18.76
CA GLU A 478 -8.28 -1.12 17.76
C GLU A 478 -7.30 -0.11 18.40
N LEU A 479 -7.84 0.86 19.15
CA LEU A 479 -7.08 1.82 19.96
C LEU A 479 -6.21 1.13 21.01
N LEU A 480 -6.72 0.14 21.76
CA LEU A 480 -5.94 -0.60 22.75
C LEU A 480 -4.70 -1.29 22.14
N LYS A 481 -4.79 -1.76 20.89
CA LYS A 481 -3.66 -2.38 20.17
C LYS A 481 -2.62 -1.35 19.74
N ALA A 482 -3.02 -0.10 19.50
CA ALA A 482 -2.10 1.01 19.27
C ALA A 482 -1.47 1.48 20.60
N LEU A 483 -2.28 1.65 21.64
CA LEU A 483 -1.88 2.08 22.98
C LEU A 483 -0.84 1.13 23.60
N ASN A 484 -1.08 -0.18 23.55
CA ASN A 484 -0.15 -1.20 24.06
C ASN A 484 1.09 -1.42 23.17
N LYS A 485 1.18 -0.73 22.02
CA LYS A 485 2.38 -0.64 21.17
C LYS A 485 3.07 0.73 21.27
N SER A 486 2.52 1.68 22.04
CA SER A 486 3.12 2.99 22.27
C SER A 486 4.17 2.94 23.40
N ASN A 487 5.14 3.86 23.36
CA ASN A 487 6.08 4.08 24.47
C ASN A 487 5.33 4.75 25.63
N GLU A 488 5.70 4.50 26.90
CA GLU A 488 5.02 5.09 28.05
C GLU A 488 5.17 6.62 28.18
N ARG A 489 6.16 7.22 27.53
CA ARG A 489 6.37 8.68 27.49
C ARG A 489 5.72 9.36 26.28
N VAL A 490 5.38 8.62 25.21
CA VAL A 490 4.87 9.19 23.95
C VAL A 490 3.68 8.38 23.41
N LEU A 491 2.53 9.04 23.23
CA LEU A 491 1.34 8.47 22.61
C LEU A 491 1.02 9.21 21.31
N ALA A 492 1.26 8.56 20.17
CA ALA A 492 1.04 9.13 18.85
C ALA A 492 0.12 8.25 18.00
N MET A 493 -0.87 8.85 17.33
CA MET A 493 -1.74 8.18 16.36
C MET A 493 -2.07 9.09 15.18
N GLY A 494 -2.28 8.49 14.01
CA GLY A 494 -2.81 9.18 12.83
C GLY A 494 -4.34 9.25 12.87
N ALA A 495 -4.88 10.37 12.38
CA ALA A 495 -6.31 10.59 12.24
C ALA A 495 -6.80 10.19 10.84
N CYS A 496 -8.11 10.03 10.72
CA CYS A 496 -8.82 9.93 9.46
C CYS A 496 -9.25 11.31 8.95
N PHE A 497 -9.55 11.41 7.65
CA PHE A 497 -10.13 12.62 7.06
C PHE A 497 -11.52 12.91 7.64
N ASN A 498 -11.77 14.13 8.10
CA ASN A 498 -13.05 14.51 8.68
C ASN A 498 -13.99 15.18 7.65
N GLU A 499 -15.13 14.54 7.33
CA GLU A 499 -16.18 15.12 6.49
C GLU A 499 -16.96 16.28 7.17
N ARG A 500 -16.76 16.52 8.47
CA ARG A 500 -17.43 17.60 9.24
C ARG A 500 -16.60 18.88 9.33
N ALA A 501 -15.31 18.84 9.02
CA ALA A 501 -14.40 19.98 9.07
C ALA A 501 -14.47 20.85 7.80
N ASP A 502 -14.51 22.17 7.96
CA ASP A 502 -14.50 23.14 6.85
C ASP A 502 -13.11 23.33 6.21
N SER A 503 -12.07 22.88 6.91
CA SER A 503 -10.68 23.01 6.52
C SER A 503 -9.84 21.87 7.06
N HIS A 504 -8.65 21.67 6.51
CA HIS A 504 -7.64 20.74 7.03
C HIS A 504 -6.26 21.39 7.02
N LEU A 505 -5.41 21.03 7.99
CA LEU A 505 -3.99 21.31 7.94
C LEU A 505 -3.34 20.58 6.76
N ILE A 506 -2.32 21.19 6.17
CA ILE A 506 -1.46 20.55 5.17
C ILE A 506 0.01 20.75 5.53
N CYS A 507 0.80 19.74 5.23
CA CYS A 507 2.25 19.80 5.29
C CYS A 507 2.79 20.00 3.86
N VAL A 508 3.46 21.12 3.62
CA VAL A 508 4.10 21.46 2.34
C VAL A 508 5.61 21.34 2.50
N GLN A 509 6.27 20.59 1.63
CA GLN A 509 7.72 20.61 1.53
C GLN A 509 8.16 21.74 0.59
N THR A 510 9.12 22.56 1.02
CA THR A 510 9.74 23.62 0.21
C THR A 510 10.97 23.11 -0.55
N ALA A 511 11.47 23.88 -1.51
CA ALA A 511 12.55 23.46 -2.41
C ALA A 511 13.91 23.22 -1.73
N ASP A 512 14.12 23.82 -0.55
CA ASP A 512 15.22 23.58 0.38
C ASP A 512 15.05 22.30 1.23
N GLY A 513 13.96 21.57 1.02
CA GLY A 513 13.62 20.33 1.72
C GLY A 513 12.94 20.52 3.07
N GLN A 514 12.74 21.75 3.55
CA GLN A 514 12.06 22.02 4.83
C GLN A 514 10.54 21.80 4.74
N TYR A 515 9.88 21.69 5.90
CA TYR A 515 8.43 21.47 5.98
C TYR A 515 7.70 22.65 6.61
N GLN A 516 6.58 23.05 6.02
CA GLN A 516 5.75 24.17 6.43
C GLN A 516 4.29 23.78 6.64
N THR A 517 3.69 24.30 7.69
CA THR A 517 2.25 24.20 7.99
C THR A 517 1.45 25.24 7.20
N GLN A 518 0.49 24.79 6.41
CA GLN A 518 -0.55 25.64 5.82
C GLN A 518 -1.92 24.99 6.06
N ALA A 519 -3.01 25.53 5.50
CA ALA A 519 -4.31 24.87 5.50
C ALA A 519 -5.03 25.02 4.15
N ILE A 520 -5.87 24.03 3.81
CA ILE A 520 -6.87 24.12 2.73
C ILE A 520 -8.29 24.22 3.32
N SER A 521 -9.20 24.91 2.64
CA SER A 521 -10.62 24.98 3.03
C SER A 521 -11.58 24.67 1.87
N ILE A 522 -12.78 24.20 2.21
CA ILE A 522 -13.93 24.00 1.32
C ILE A 522 -14.39 25.31 0.68
N HIS A 523 -14.22 26.44 1.38
CA HIS A 523 -14.80 27.74 1.03
C HIS A 523 -13.81 28.90 1.30
N SER A 524 -14.08 30.08 0.73
CA SER A 524 -13.38 31.34 1.06
C SER A 524 -13.86 31.97 2.38
N GLN A 525 -14.33 31.16 3.33
CA GLN A 525 -14.93 31.60 4.59
C GLN A 525 -13.91 31.53 5.75
N PRO A 526 -14.13 32.24 6.87
CA PRO A 526 -13.36 32.04 8.09
C PRO A 526 -13.44 30.58 8.56
N ARG A 527 -12.28 29.98 8.83
CA ARG A 527 -12.15 28.61 9.33
C ARG A 527 -12.79 28.50 10.72
N ARG A 528 -13.69 27.54 10.93
CA ARG A 528 -14.33 27.25 12.23
C ARG A 528 -13.77 25.96 12.84
N VAL A 529 -13.67 24.91 12.02
CA VAL A 529 -13.12 23.59 12.36
C VAL A 529 -12.06 23.22 11.33
N THR A 530 -10.80 23.18 11.76
CA THR A 530 -9.69 22.70 10.93
C THR A 530 -9.27 21.29 11.39
N GLY A 531 -9.45 20.29 10.53
CA GLY A 531 -9.01 18.92 10.77
C GLY A 531 -7.48 18.77 10.74
N SER A 532 -6.97 17.92 11.62
CA SER A 532 -5.53 17.60 11.77
C SER A 532 -5.26 16.15 11.36
N CYS A 533 -4.13 15.90 10.71
CA CYS A 533 -3.80 14.58 10.15
C CYS A 533 -3.30 13.58 11.20
N PHE A 534 -2.78 14.05 12.34
CA PHE A 534 -2.33 13.21 13.45
C PHE A 534 -2.37 13.95 14.80
N PHE A 535 -2.15 13.22 15.89
CA PHE A 535 -1.83 13.78 17.20
C PHE A 535 -0.64 13.07 17.87
N VAL A 536 0.09 13.80 18.72
CA VAL A 536 1.15 13.29 19.60
C VAL A 536 0.99 13.89 21.00
N PHE A 537 0.83 13.06 22.01
CA PHE A 537 1.06 13.45 23.40
C PHE A 537 2.49 13.07 23.81
N SER A 538 3.23 13.97 24.43
CA SER A 538 4.54 13.73 25.05
C SER A 538 4.49 14.05 26.55
N GLY A 539 5.02 13.15 27.37
CA GLY A 539 5.12 13.29 28.84
C GLY A 539 6.28 14.19 29.32
N ALA A 540 7.02 14.82 28.40
CA ALA A 540 8.24 15.59 28.66
C ALA A 540 8.01 16.95 29.37
N LEU A 541 6.79 17.29 29.79
CA LEU A 541 6.54 18.58 30.45
C LEU A 541 7.05 18.57 31.89
N LYS A 542 8.21 19.20 32.10
CA LYS A 542 8.84 19.39 33.41
C LYS A 542 7.93 20.28 34.27
N ALA A 543 7.57 19.83 35.48
CA ALA A 543 6.60 20.49 36.37
C ALA A 543 7.01 21.93 36.76
N SER A 544 8.31 22.20 36.82
CA SER A 544 8.89 23.53 37.05
C SER A 544 8.65 24.54 35.91
N SER A 545 8.05 24.13 34.78
CA SER A 545 7.81 25.02 33.63
C SER A 545 6.67 26.03 33.81
N GLY A 546 5.79 25.85 34.81
CA GLY A 546 4.65 26.74 35.07
C GLY A 546 3.46 26.58 34.10
N TYR A 547 3.48 25.55 33.25
CA TYR A 547 2.38 25.17 32.36
C TYR A 547 1.67 23.92 32.90
N LEU A 548 0.35 23.84 32.72
CA LEU A 548 -0.44 22.64 32.97
C LEU A 548 -0.25 21.62 31.84
N ALA A 549 -0.44 22.10 30.61
CA ALA A 549 -0.11 21.42 29.36
C ALA A 549 0.23 22.47 28.30
N LYS A 550 0.85 22.05 27.18
CA LYS A 550 1.13 22.94 26.02
C LYS A 550 0.62 22.31 24.73
N SER A 551 -0.26 23.02 24.04
CA SER A 551 -0.71 22.75 22.67
C SER A 551 0.23 23.40 21.64
N SER A 552 0.51 22.69 20.55
CA SER A 552 1.28 23.19 19.41
C SER A 552 0.86 22.47 18.12
N ILE A 553 1.10 23.10 16.97
CA ILE A 553 0.91 22.49 15.64
C ILE A 553 2.27 22.18 15.05
N VAL A 554 2.46 20.95 14.57
CA VAL A 554 3.72 20.49 13.95
C VAL A 554 3.39 19.85 12.61
N GLU A 555 3.88 20.45 11.53
CA GLU A 555 3.59 20.05 10.13
C GLU A 555 2.07 20.08 9.82
N ASP A 556 1.39 18.94 9.84
CA ASP A 556 -0.07 18.82 9.69
C ASP A 556 -0.74 18.08 10.87
N GLY A 557 -0.07 18.04 12.02
CA GLY A 557 -0.53 17.37 13.23
C GLY A 557 -0.57 18.26 14.47
N LEU A 558 -1.28 17.76 15.48
CA LEU A 558 -1.31 18.30 16.85
C LEU A 558 -0.19 17.69 17.68
N MET A 559 0.57 18.51 18.42
CA MET A 559 1.46 18.05 19.47
C MET A 559 1.06 18.67 20.82
N VAL A 560 0.90 17.83 21.84
CA VAL A 560 0.53 18.24 23.20
C VAL A 560 1.57 17.74 24.20
N GLN A 561 2.21 18.66 24.92
CA GLN A 561 3.12 18.32 26.02
C GLN A 561 2.33 18.33 27.34
N VAL A 562 2.41 17.24 28.09
CA VAL A 562 1.78 17.00 29.39
C VAL A 562 2.81 16.46 30.39
N THR A 563 2.50 16.45 31.68
CA THR A 563 3.35 15.79 32.69
C THR A 563 3.26 14.26 32.57
N MET A 564 4.24 13.54 33.12
CA MET A 564 4.20 12.08 33.19
C MET A 564 3.00 11.53 34.00
N GLU A 565 2.54 12.27 35.00
CA GLU A 565 1.36 11.92 35.80
C GLU A 565 0.08 11.98 34.95
N THR A 566 -0.18 13.14 34.34
CA THR A 566 -1.31 13.35 33.44
C THR A 566 -1.28 12.41 32.22
N MET A 567 -0.09 12.04 31.73
CA MET A 567 0.10 11.03 30.68
C MET A 567 -0.33 9.62 31.14
N LEU A 568 -0.12 9.25 32.41
CA LEU A 568 -0.59 7.98 32.96
C LEU A 568 -2.11 7.99 33.17
N GLU A 569 -2.69 9.11 33.61
CA GLU A 569 -4.14 9.29 33.73
C GLU A 569 -4.85 9.20 32.38
N LEU A 570 -4.32 9.87 31.36
CA LEU A 570 -4.77 9.78 29.97
C LEU A 570 -4.82 8.33 29.49
N ARG A 571 -3.76 7.53 29.72
CA ARG A 571 -3.75 6.11 29.34
C ARG A 571 -4.68 5.24 30.19
N ARG A 572 -5.05 5.64 31.41
CA ARG A 572 -6.11 4.98 32.19
C ARG A 572 -7.47 5.28 31.57
N ALA A 573 -7.82 6.56 31.38
CA ALA A 573 -9.09 6.96 30.77
C ALA A 573 -9.33 6.31 29.38
N LEU A 574 -8.30 6.26 28.53
CA LEU A 574 -8.37 5.57 27.22
C LEU A 574 -8.56 4.04 27.34
N ARG A 575 -8.05 3.39 28.38
CA ARG A 575 -8.30 1.96 28.64
C ARG A 575 -9.71 1.72 29.15
N ASP A 576 -10.17 2.58 30.04
CA ASP A 576 -11.49 2.51 30.68
C ASP A 576 -12.65 2.94 29.75
N MET A 577 -12.34 3.38 28.52
CA MET A 577 -13.30 4.00 27.57
C MET A 577 -14.01 5.23 28.17
N ARG A 578 -13.28 6.02 28.96
CA ARG A 578 -13.74 7.27 29.57
C ARG A 578 -13.23 8.48 28.79
N ASP A 579 -14.06 9.50 28.70
CA ASP A 579 -13.68 10.81 28.19
C ASP A 579 -12.59 11.45 29.08
N PHE A 580 -11.80 12.33 28.48
CA PHE A 580 -10.70 13.02 29.16
C PHE A 580 -10.60 14.46 28.65
N THR A 581 -10.27 15.41 29.51
CA THR A 581 -10.11 16.83 29.15
C THR A 581 -8.85 17.39 29.78
N LEU A 582 -8.06 18.10 28.98
CA LEU A 582 -6.80 18.72 29.35
C LEU A 582 -6.88 20.23 29.21
N THR A 583 -6.48 20.95 30.26
CA THR A 583 -6.30 22.40 30.22
C THR A 583 -4.87 22.74 29.83
N CYS A 584 -4.67 23.21 28.60
CA CYS A 584 -3.40 23.76 28.13
C CYS A 584 -3.28 25.24 28.51
N GLY A 585 -2.06 25.70 28.78
CA GLY A 585 -1.77 27.07 29.20
C GLY A 585 -0.97 27.15 30.49
N LYS A 586 -0.80 28.38 31.01
CA LYS A 586 -0.09 28.65 32.27
C LYS A 586 -1.01 28.52 33.48
N LEU A 587 -0.45 28.08 34.61
CA LEU A 587 -1.18 27.92 35.87
C LEU A 587 -1.85 29.21 36.38
N GLN A 588 -1.25 30.37 36.10
CA GLN A 588 -1.66 31.68 36.63
C GLN A 588 -2.35 32.60 35.59
N GLN A 589 -2.75 32.09 34.41
CA GLN A 589 -3.39 32.90 33.36
C GLN A 589 -4.58 32.18 32.74
N SER A 590 -5.76 32.32 33.36
CA SER A 590 -7.06 31.78 32.90
C SER A 590 -7.39 32.15 31.47
N ASP A 591 -7.21 33.44 31.12
CA ASP A 591 -7.80 34.05 29.92
C ASP A 591 -7.11 33.60 28.62
N ARG A 592 -6.04 32.81 28.75
CA ARG A 592 -5.25 32.18 27.68
C ARG A 592 -5.17 30.66 27.82
N GLN A 593 -6.09 30.05 28.56
CA GLN A 593 -6.22 28.60 28.59
C GLN A 593 -6.92 28.08 27.33
N GLU A 594 -6.50 26.91 26.88
CA GLU A 594 -7.07 26.18 25.76
C GLU A 594 -7.42 24.76 26.20
N TYR A 595 -8.49 24.18 25.66
CA TYR A 595 -8.91 22.83 26.08
C TYR A 595 -8.63 21.80 25.00
N VAL A 596 -8.03 20.66 25.38
CA VAL A 596 -7.93 19.46 24.54
C VAL A 596 -8.86 18.41 25.12
N HIS A 597 -9.98 18.17 24.45
CA HIS A 597 -10.97 17.16 24.80
C HIS A 597 -10.68 15.87 24.03
N ILE A 598 -10.95 14.73 24.67
CA ILE A 598 -10.85 13.40 24.09
C ILE A 598 -12.18 12.72 24.40
N GLN A 599 -12.96 12.43 23.36
CA GLN A 599 -14.38 12.10 23.47
C GLN A 599 -14.70 10.79 22.75
N TRP A 600 -15.42 9.90 23.45
CA TRP A 600 -15.86 8.62 22.94
C TRP A 600 -17.25 8.72 22.31
N GLN A 601 -17.33 8.57 20.98
CA GLN A 601 -18.56 8.75 20.23
C GLN A 601 -19.21 7.42 19.82
N ASP A 602 -20.54 7.35 19.90
CA ASP A 602 -21.36 6.21 19.45
C ASP A 602 -21.64 6.21 17.94
N GLU A 603 -21.55 7.37 17.28
CA GLU A 603 -21.78 7.48 15.83
C GLU A 603 -20.71 6.72 15.03
N GLU A 604 -21.07 5.60 14.41
CA GLU A 604 -20.22 4.99 13.39
C GLU A 604 -20.18 5.86 12.11
N PRO A 605 -19.00 6.10 11.51
CA PRO A 605 -18.89 6.89 10.30
C PRO A 605 -19.58 6.16 9.15
N ARG A 606 -20.62 6.77 8.56
CA ARG A 606 -21.49 6.15 7.54
C ARG A 606 -20.70 5.42 6.46
N PHE A 607 -20.74 4.10 6.52
CA PHE A 607 -20.03 3.20 5.63
C PHE A 607 -21.03 2.54 4.66
N ASN A 608 -20.53 1.89 3.60
CA ASN A 608 -21.37 1.30 2.54
C ASN A 608 -22.33 2.29 1.83
N LYS A 609 -22.03 3.61 1.88
CA LYS A 609 -22.76 4.68 1.17
C LYS A 609 -23.06 4.29 -0.29
N GLY A 610 -24.34 4.26 -0.66
CA GLY A 610 -24.80 3.96 -2.01
C GLY A 610 -24.70 2.49 -2.46
N ILE A 611 -24.34 1.55 -1.58
CA ILE A 611 -24.49 0.11 -1.86
C ILE A 611 -25.96 -0.28 -1.65
N ILE A 612 -26.51 -1.07 -2.57
CA ILE A 612 -27.89 -1.58 -2.52
C ILE A 612 -27.95 -3.11 -2.62
N SER A 613 -28.98 -3.70 -2.03
CA SER A 613 -29.27 -5.14 -2.12
C SER A 613 -29.60 -5.56 -3.56
N PRO A 614 -28.99 -6.63 -4.11
CA PRO A 614 -29.39 -7.21 -5.39
C PRO A 614 -30.79 -7.83 -5.41
N ILE A 615 -31.44 -8.02 -4.25
CA ILE A 615 -32.75 -8.69 -4.14
C ILE A 615 -33.89 -7.70 -4.34
N ASP A 616 -33.83 -6.55 -3.67
CA ASP A 616 -34.95 -5.59 -3.58
C ASP A 616 -34.51 -4.11 -3.55
N GLY A 617 -33.26 -3.82 -3.93
CA GLY A 617 -32.76 -2.45 -4.09
C GLY A 617 -32.61 -1.63 -2.80
N LYS A 618 -32.86 -2.22 -1.62
CA LYS A 618 -32.73 -1.55 -0.32
C LYS A 618 -31.29 -1.10 -0.07
N SER A 619 -31.13 0.05 0.57
CA SER A 619 -29.82 0.58 0.97
C SER A 619 -29.13 -0.33 1.99
N MET A 620 -27.83 -0.53 1.80
CA MET A 620 -26.93 -1.23 2.72
C MET A 620 -26.00 -0.25 3.47
N GLU A 621 -26.27 1.07 3.40
CA GLU A 621 -25.54 2.10 4.14
C GLU A 621 -25.66 1.88 5.65
N SER A 622 -24.54 1.99 6.37
CA SER A 622 -24.39 1.67 7.79
C SER A 622 -24.70 0.21 8.19
N ILE A 623 -24.92 -0.71 7.25
CA ILE A 623 -25.15 -2.13 7.55
C ILE A 623 -23.82 -2.89 7.59
N SER A 624 -23.48 -3.44 8.77
CA SER A 624 -22.21 -4.15 9.04
C SER A 624 -21.94 -5.26 8.02
N CYS A 625 -20.76 -5.25 7.41
CA CYS A 625 -20.37 -6.14 6.32
C CYS A 625 -19.03 -6.83 6.60
N VAL A 626 -19.00 -8.15 6.41
CA VAL A 626 -17.78 -8.97 6.50
C VAL A 626 -17.45 -9.55 5.13
N LYS A 627 -16.26 -9.24 4.61
CA LYS A 627 -15.73 -9.82 3.37
C LYS A 627 -15.10 -11.18 3.63
N THR A 628 -15.27 -12.12 2.71
CA THR A 628 -14.79 -13.49 2.89
C THR A 628 -13.38 -13.68 2.33
N HIS A 629 -12.42 -13.91 3.22
CA HIS A 629 -11.04 -14.26 2.84
C HIS A 629 -10.88 -15.74 2.43
N GLN A 630 -11.83 -16.61 2.81
CA GLN A 630 -11.88 -17.99 2.37
C GLN A 630 -12.64 -18.07 1.03
N ARG A 631 -12.00 -18.60 -0.02
CA ARG A 631 -12.60 -18.75 -1.35
C ARG A 631 -13.59 -19.92 -1.37
N LEU A 632 -14.82 -19.66 -0.96
CA LEU A 632 -15.92 -20.56 -1.25
C LEU A 632 -16.41 -20.31 -2.68
N GLU A 633 -15.83 -21.06 -3.62
CA GLU A 633 -16.21 -21.07 -5.03
C GLU A 633 -16.55 -22.48 -5.52
N TYR A 634 -17.52 -22.58 -6.43
CA TYR A 634 -17.99 -23.82 -7.04
C TYR A 634 -18.03 -23.67 -8.56
N ARG A 635 -17.75 -24.75 -9.28
CA ARG A 635 -17.52 -24.76 -10.73
C ARG A 635 -18.48 -25.74 -11.39
N ALA A 636 -19.20 -25.29 -12.41
CA ALA A 636 -20.14 -26.08 -13.20
C ALA A 636 -20.43 -25.38 -14.54
N ASN A 637 -20.72 -26.13 -15.60
CA ASN A 637 -21.14 -25.62 -16.92
C ASN A 637 -20.21 -24.54 -17.52
N GLY A 638 -18.89 -24.62 -17.26
CA GLY A 638 -17.91 -23.59 -17.68
C GLY A 638 -18.06 -22.25 -16.96
N LYS A 639 -18.69 -22.24 -15.78
CA LYS A 639 -18.96 -21.07 -14.94
C LYS A 639 -18.49 -21.31 -13.51
N VAL A 640 -18.20 -20.23 -12.80
CA VAL A 640 -17.80 -20.25 -11.39
C VAL A 640 -18.76 -19.39 -10.57
N ILE A 641 -19.41 -19.95 -9.55
CA ILE A 641 -20.14 -19.18 -8.54
C ILE A 641 -19.25 -18.98 -7.31
N ARG A 642 -19.14 -17.74 -6.83
CA ARG A 642 -18.28 -17.36 -5.71
C ARG A 642 -19.03 -16.51 -4.69
N TRP A 643 -18.92 -16.87 -3.41
CA TRP A 643 -19.33 -16.02 -2.27
C TRP A 643 -18.23 -14.99 -1.97
N THR A 644 -18.60 -13.72 -1.74
CA THR A 644 -17.64 -12.61 -1.57
C THR A 644 -17.78 -11.82 -0.26
N GLU A 645 -19.00 -11.64 0.21
CA GLU A 645 -19.29 -10.85 1.42
C GLU A 645 -20.65 -11.22 2.05
N VAL A 646 -20.84 -10.84 3.31
CA VAL A 646 -22.10 -10.99 4.05
C VAL A 646 -22.39 -9.75 4.88
N PHE A 647 -23.62 -9.27 4.79
CA PHE A 647 -24.17 -8.14 5.54
C PHE A 647 -25.03 -8.66 6.71
N PHE A 648 -24.93 -8.02 7.87
CA PHE A 648 -25.72 -8.31 9.06
C PHE A 648 -26.77 -7.23 9.24
N LEU A 649 -27.98 -7.49 8.72
CA LEU A 649 -29.13 -6.57 8.70
C LEU A 649 -29.73 -6.34 10.09
N GLN A 650 -29.76 -7.38 10.92
CA GLN A 650 -30.24 -7.30 12.30
C GLN A 650 -29.38 -8.21 13.20
N ARG A 651 -28.92 -7.67 14.34
CA ARG A 651 -28.11 -8.36 15.35
C ARG A 651 -28.52 -7.89 16.73
N GLU A 652 -28.77 -8.81 17.65
CA GLU A 652 -28.91 -8.49 19.07
C GLU A 652 -27.54 -8.24 19.71
N GLU A 653 -27.45 -7.15 20.48
CA GLU A 653 -26.18 -6.62 21.00
C GLU A 653 -25.54 -7.48 22.10
N GLN A 654 -26.33 -8.36 22.74
CA GLN A 654 -25.96 -9.08 23.97
C GLN A 654 -24.93 -10.22 23.77
N SER A 655 -24.31 -10.35 22.59
CA SER A 655 -23.46 -11.49 22.22
C SER A 655 -22.05 -11.11 21.72
N ASN A 656 -21.40 -10.11 22.34
CA ASN A 656 -19.99 -9.74 22.05
C ASN A 656 -18.94 -10.71 22.66
N GLY A 657 -19.28 -11.99 22.82
CA GLY A 657 -18.34 -13.04 23.22
C GLY A 657 -17.65 -13.71 22.01
N PRO A 658 -16.39 -14.18 22.14
CA PRO A 658 -15.64 -14.73 21.00
C PRO A 658 -16.30 -15.97 20.35
N ASN A 659 -17.05 -16.77 21.11
CA ASN A 659 -17.80 -17.91 20.59
C ASN A 659 -18.97 -17.51 19.66
N ALA A 660 -19.60 -16.36 19.86
CA ALA A 660 -20.75 -15.95 19.05
C ALA A 660 -20.35 -15.69 17.59
N ASN A 661 -19.27 -14.94 17.38
CA ASN A 661 -18.72 -14.70 16.05
C ASN A 661 -18.27 -16.01 15.36
N ALA A 662 -17.73 -16.98 16.11
CA ALA A 662 -17.36 -18.29 15.57
C ALA A 662 -18.58 -19.10 15.09
N ASN A 663 -19.69 -19.04 15.82
CA ASN A 663 -20.95 -19.70 15.43
C ASN A 663 -21.58 -19.02 14.21
N HIS A 664 -21.62 -17.69 14.16
CA HIS A 664 -22.11 -16.94 13.00
C HIS A 664 -21.30 -17.23 11.73
N ASN A 665 -19.96 -17.29 11.82
CA ASN A 665 -19.12 -17.64 10.67
C ASN A 665 -19.48 -19.04 10.11
N ARG A 666 -19.59 -20.06 10.98
CA ARG A 666 -19.99 -21.43 10.61
C ARG A 666 -21.40 -21.48 10.00
N LEU A 667 -22.33 -20.65 10.47
CA LEU A 667 -23.66 -20.51 9.87
C LEU A 667 -23.57 -19.95 8.45
N THR A 668 -22.88 -18.83 8.27
CA THR A 668 -22.76 -18.18 6.95
C THR A 668 -22.09 -19.08 5.92
N GLU A 669 -21.06 -19.83 6.29
CA GLU A 669 -20.41 -20.80 5.38
C GLU A 669 -21.37 -21.95 4.98
N ARG A 670 -22.17 -22.48 5.91
CA ARG A 670 -23.17 -23.53 5.60
C ARG A 670 -24.26 -23.02 4.66
N LEU A 671 -24.74 -21.80 4.86
CA LEU A 671 -25.75 -21.16 3.99
C LEU A 671 -25.16 -20.88 2.60
N ALA A 672 -23.96 -20.32 2.53
CA ALA A 672 -23.26 -20.05 1.27
C ALA A 672 -23.02 -21.34 0.47
N ARG A 673 -22.58 -22.41 1.14
CA ARG A 673 -22.36 -23.74 0.56
C ARG A 673 -23.63 -24.32 -0.04
N ALA A 674 -24.73 -24.30 0.71
CA ALA A 674 -26.02 -24.80 0.23
C ALA A 674 -26.60 -23.96 -0.93
N PHE A 675 -26.43 -22.63 -0.90
CA PHE A 675 -26.82 -21.74 -1.99
C PHE A 675 -26.06 -22.02 -3.28
N CYS A 676 -24.73 -22.09 -3.23
CA CYS A 676 -23.91 -22.35 -4.40
C CYS A 676 -24.22 -23.72 -5.01
N LEU A 677 -24.31 -24.77 -4.19
CA LEU A 677 -24.57 -26.14 -4.66
C LEU A 677 -25.94 -26.28 -5.34
N ALA A 678 -26.98 -25.60 -4.84
CA ALA A 678 -28.31 -25.58 -5.46
C ALA A 678 -28.30 -24.96 -6.87
N LEU A 679 -27.48 -23.90 -7.06
CA LEU A 679 -27.44 -23.15 -8.32
C LEU A 679 -26.38 -23.66 -9.31
N CYS A 680 -25.47 -24.56 -8.93
CA CYS A 680 -24.41 -25.10 -9.79
C CYS A 680 -24.90 -25.54 -11.18
N GLN A 681 -25.99 -26.31 -11.26
CA GLN A 681 -26.50 -26.81 -12.55
C GLN A 681 -27.17 -25.72 -13.42
N SER A 682 -27.38 -24.52 -12.86
CA SER A 682 -28.08 -23.40 -13.49
C SER A 682 -27.18 -22.21 -13.83
N LEU A 683 -25.87 -22.27 -13.56
CA LEU A 683 -24.98 -21.10 -13.67
C LEU A 683 -24.82 -20.54 -15.09
N SER A 684 -25.00 -21.38 -16.12
CA SER A 684 -25.04 -20.94 -17.52
C SER A 684 -26.28 -20.09 -17.79
N LEU A 685 -27.47 -20.68 -17.58
CA LEU A 685 -28.78 -20.03 -17.76
C LEU A 685 -28.89 -18.72 -16.95
N LEU A 686 -28.51 -18.75 -15.67
CA LEU A 686 -28.50 -17.56 -14.81
C LEU A 686 -27.61 -16.43 -15.37
N LYS A 687 -26.50 -16.76 -16.04
CA LYS A 687 -25.62 -15.76 -16.65
C LYS A 687 -26.12 -15.29 -18.02
N GLU A 688 -26.74 -16.18 -18.80
CA GLU A 688 -27.41 -15.86 -20.07
C GLU A 688 -28.60 -14.90 -19.83
N ASP A 689 -29.38 -15.10 -18.76
CA ASP A 689 -30.41 -14.17 -18.25
C ASP A 689 -29.82 -12.86 -17.64
N GLY A 690 -28.50 -12.71 -17.59
CA GLY A 690 -27.84 -11.52 -17.03
C GLY A 690 -27.81 -11.43 -15.50
N MET A 691 -28.19 -12.47 -14.76
CA MET A 691 -28.18 -12.53 -13.29
C MET A 691 -26.77 -12.82 -12.73
N THR A 692 -25.81 -11.97 -13.08
CA THR A 692 -24.38 -12.14 -12.72
C THR A 692 -24.04 -11.82 -11.26
N LYS A 693 -24.82 -10.96 -10.59
CA LYS A 693 -24.70 -10.66 -9.16
C LYS A 693 -25.94 -11.17 -8.43
N LEU A 694 -25.76 -12.16 -7.58
CA LEU A 694 -26.83 -12.80 -6.80
C LEU A 694 -26.73 -12.37 -5.34
N ALA A 695 -27.85 -12.45 -4.62
CA ALA A 695 -27.87 -12.34 -3.17
C ALA A 695 -28.87 -13.32 -2.53
N LEU A 696 -28.56 -13.76 -1.31
CA LEU A 696 -29.42 -14.57 -0.45
C LEU A 696 -29.61 -13.87 0.89
N ARG A 697 -30.82 -13.39 1.19
CA ARG A 697 -31.20 -12.87 2.51
C ARG A 697 -31.89 -13.96 3.32
N VAL A 698 -31.46 -14.17 4.57
CA VAL A 698 -31.99 -15.18 5.50
C VAL A 698 -32.41 -14.51 6.80
N THR A 699 -33.58 -14.88 7.31
CA THR A 699 -34.16 -14.41 8.58
C THR A 699 -34.46 -15.63 9.44
N LEU A 700 -33.70 -15.86 10.52
CA LEU A 700 -33.75 -17.13 11.26
C LEU A 700 -35.06 -17.35 12.02
N ASP A 701 -35.54 -16.32 12.74
CA ASP A 701 -36.73 -16.40 13.58
C ASP A 701 -37.99 -16.76 12.77
N GLY A 702 -38.18 -16.11 11.62
CA GLY A 702 -39.26 -16.44 10.67
C GLY A 702 -39.00 -17.66 9.78
N GLN A 703 -37.85 -18.34 9.91
CA GLN A 703 -37.35 -19.42 9.01
C GLN A 703 -37.44 -19.11 7.51
N LYS A 704 -37.39 -17.82 7.14
CA LYS A 704 -37.56 -17.33 5.76
C LYS A 704 -36.22 -17.03 5.11
N PHE A 705 -36.13 -17.31 3.82
CA PHE A 705 -35.06 -16.81 2.97
C PHE A 705 -35.63 -16.26 1.67
N LEU A 706 -34.94 -15.30 1.06
CA LEU A 706 -35.21 -14.80 -0.29
C LEU A 706 -33.92 -14.78 -1.08
N ALA A 707 -33.98 -15.15 -2.35
CA ALA A 707 -32.87 -15.04 -3.29
C ALA A 707 -33.25 -14.10 -4.44
N GLY A 708 -32.31 -13.29 -4.91
CA GLY A 708 -32.56 -12.33 -5.98
C GLY A 708 -31.32 -11.83 -6.71
N SER A 709 -31.57 -11.12 -7.80
CA SER A 709 -30.58 -10.49 -8.66
C SER A 709 -31.21 -9.27 -9.35
N ASN A 710 -30.39 -8.26 -9.70
CA ASN A 710 -30.82 -7.08 -10.47
C ASN A 710 -32.03 -6.31 -9.88
N GLY A 711 -32.27 -6.41 -8.56
CA GLY A 711 -33.39 -5.77 -7.87
C GLY A 711 -34.70 -6.56 -7.90
N GLN A 712 -34.65 -7.84 -8.28
CA GLN A 712 -35.81 -8.73 -8.39
C GLN A 712 -35.52 -10.09 -7.71
N ALA A 713 -36.57 -10.81 -7.32
CA ALA A 713 -36.45 -12.19 -6.84
C ALA A 713 -36.09 -13.14 -8.00
N LEU A 714 -35.36 -14.23 -7.72
CA LEU A 714 -35.03 -15.23 -8.74
C LEU A 714 -36.31 -15.93 -9.24
N PRO A 715 -36.35 -16.35 -10.53
CA PRO A 715 -37.42 -17.19 -11.08
C PRO A 715 -37.76 -18.43 -10.22
N LEU A 716 -39.04 -18.81 -10.21
CA LEU A 716 -39.60 -19.81 -9.29
C LEU A 716 -38.89 -21.18 -9.34
N HIS A 717 -38.49 -21.64 -10.54
CA HIS A 717 -37.79 -22.92 -10.70
C HIS A 717 -36.43 -22.97 -9.98
N TYR A 718 -35.76 -21.83 -9.82
CA TYR A 718 -34.56 -21.76 -8.95
C TYR A 718 -34.94 -21.70 -7.47
N GLN A 719 -36.05 -21.07 -7.12
CA GLN A 719 -36.53 -21.01 -5.73
C GLN A 719 -36.87 -22.41 -5.17
N ASP A 720 -37.36 -23.35 -5.98
CA ASP A 720 -37.68 -24.70 -5.51
C ASP A 720 -36.44 -25.53 -5.16
N SER A 721 -35.39 -25.48 -6.00
CA SER A 721 -34.09 -26.09 -5.69
C SER A 721 -33.42 -25.46 -4.45
N LEU A 722 -33.52 -24.14 -4.32
CA LEU A 722 -33.08 -23.41 -3.13
C LEU A 722 -33.89 -23.79 -1.89
N ASN A 723 -35.20 -24.01 -2.00
CA ASN A 723 -36.05 -24.50 -0.91
C ASN A 723 -35.62 -25.88 -0.43
N GLN A 724 -35.37 -26.82 -1.34
CA GLN A 724 -34.89 -28.15 -0.97
C GLN A 724 -33.53 -28.09 -0.24
N SER A 725 -32.62 -27.24 -0.71
CA SER A 725 -31.25 -27.15 -0.21
C SER A 725 -31.09 -26.34 1.09
N LEU A 726 -31.83 -25.24 1.24
CA LEU A 726 -31.66 -24.29 2.35
C LEU A 726 -32.53 -24.58 3.58
N ARG A 727 -33.74 -25.14 3.41
CA ARG A 727 -34.68 -25.38 4.53
C ARG A 727 -34.04 -26.21 5.64
N ALA A 728 -33.38 -27.31 5.28
CA ALA A 728 -32.67 -28.18 6.25
C ALA A 728 -31.54 -27.44 6.99
N VAL A 729 -30.83 -26.52 6.32
CA VAL A 729 -29.78 -25.72 6.97
C VAL A 729 -30.40 -24.76 7.99
N VAL A 730 -31.41 -23.98 7.59
CA VAL A 730 -32.08 -22.99 8.45
C VAL A 730 -32.73 -23.67 9.66
N GLN A 731 -33.50 -24.75 9.45
CA GLN A 731 -34.15 -25.51 10.53
C GLN A 731 -33.14 -26.07 11.54
N SER A 732 -32.02 -26.65 11.06
CA SER A 732 -30.95 -27.19 11.93
C SER A 732 -30.22 -26.14 12.79
N VAL A 733 -30.45 -24.86 12.52
CA VAL A 733 -29.81 -23.71 13.18
C VAL A 733 -30.77 -23.06 14.16
N SER A 734 -32.03 -22.87 13.78
CA SER A 734 -33.10 -22.35 14.65
C SER A 734 -33.25 -23.22 15.91
N GLN A 735 -33.19 -24.54 15.76
CA GLN A 735 -33.21 -25.50 16.88
C GLN A 735 -32.02 -25.39 17.86
N ARG A 736 -30.97 -24.60 17.55
CA ARG A 736 -29.72 -24.53 18.34
C ARG A 736 -29.41 -23.17 18.97
N HIS A 737 -30.06 -22.10 18.53
CA HIS A 737 -29.72 -20.72 18.93
C HIS A 737 -30.81 -20.00 19.74
N GLY A 738 -32.00 -20.60 19.87
CA GLY A 738 -33.17 -19.91 20.43
C GLY A 738 -33.71 -18.82 19.48
N HIS A 739 -34.62 -17.98 19.99
CA HIS A 739 -35.25 -16.89 19.24
C HIS A 739 -34.34 -15.65 19.07
N ALA A 740 -33.08 -15.87 18.72
CA ALA A 740 -32.17 -14.77 18.41
C ALA A 740 -32.56 -14.11 17.09
N ALA A 741 -32.88 -12.81 17.11
CA ALA A 741 -33.40 -12.06 15.97
C ALA A 741 -32.29 -11.70 14.94
N LEU A 742 -31.73 -12.74 14.29
CA LEU A 742 -30.67 -12.61 13.30
C LEU A 742 -31.22 -12.56 11.87
N GLN A 743 -30.93 -11.45 11.17
CA GLN A 743 -31.14 -11.30 9.73
C GLN A 743 -29.82 -10.96 9.03
N LEU A 744 -29.53 -11.66 7.93
CA LEU A 744 -28.27 -11.55 7.20
C LEU A 744 -28.46 -11.70 5.69
N GLU A 745 -27.56 -11.14 4.88
CA GLU A 745 -27.60 -11.20 3.42
C GLU A 745 -26.22 -11.50 2.83
N LEU A 746 -26.10 -12.60 2.09
CA LEU A 746 -24.86 -13.05 1.44
C LEU A 746 -24.86 -12.61 -0.02
N ILE A 747 -23.72 -12.12 -0.52
CA ILE A 747 -23.54 -11.69 -1.92
C ILE A 747 -22.66 -12.67 -2.68
N PHE A 748 -23.09 -13.05 -3.88
CA PHE A 748 -22.40 -13.98 -4.77
C PHE A 748 -22.29 -13.42 -6.19
N TYR A 749 -21.30 -13.92 -6.94
CA TYR A 749 -21.12 -13.57 -8.35
C TYR A 749 -20.96 -14.83 -9.21
N ILE A 750 -21.52 -14.81 -10.42
CA ILE A 750 -21.30 -15.82 -11.47
C ILE A 750 -20.28 -15.30 -12.48
N LEU A 751 -19.23 -16.08 -12.70
CA LEU A 751 -18.07 -15.77 -13.52
C LEU A 751 -17.89 -16.81 -14.63
N GLU A 752 -17.20 -16.44 -15.71
CA GLU A 752 -16.62 -17.44 -16.62
C GLU A 752 -15.54 -18.21 -15.88
N ASP A 753 -15.38 -19.50 -16.20
CA ASP A 753 -14.15 -20.20 -15.83
C ASP A 753 -13.00 -19.81 -16.77
N ILE A 754 -11.79 -19.73 -16.22
CA ILE A 754 -10.54 -19.38 -16.92
C ILE A 754 -9.38 -20.30 -16.44
N SER A 755 -9.71 -21.51 -15.97
CA SER A 755 -8.74 -22.59 -15.68
C SER A 755 -8.31 -23.32 -16.94
#